data_AF-A0A7J5ZAL9-F1
#
_entry.id   AF-A0A7J5ZAL9-F1
#
_cell.length_a   1.000
_cell.length_b   1.000
_cell.length_c   1.000
_cell.angle_alpha   90.00
_cell.angle_beta   90.00
_cell.angle_gamma   90.00
#
_symmetry.space_group_name_H-M   'P 1'
#
loop_
_entity.id
_entity.type
_entity.pdbx_description
1 polymer ?
#
loop_
_entity_poly.entity_id
_entity_poly.type
_entity_poly.pdbx_seq_one_letter_code
_entity_poly.pdbx_strand_id
1 'polypeptide(L)'
;MALNPRVKTHAQIMSTANKKKEKTHWKRNHEKSCDSCVDLENNFDDIKHTTLSERGALREALRCLKCVDAPCQKSCPTNLDIKSFITSISNKNYYGSARAILSDNPLGLTCGMVCPTSELCVGAATCLLLRRDPLISEGCSSLLPSKMGIPQIRNPELPPANEMPEIYHAPIALIGCGPASISCGSFLARLGYDNITIFEKQKWIGGLSTAEIPQFRLPYEVVQFEIDLMKDLGVKVICEKGLGVDGMTLTSLKEEGFKAVFIGIGLPQANKAKIFQDLTMDQGFFTSKDFLPMVATASKKGMCQCRSSLPELRGVVIVLGAGDTAFDCATSALRCGARRVFVIMKNGRVAGLQLCRTEQTEEGDWLEDEEQIVRLKADYIISAFGSMLNEPQVKEAMAPVKMTRWGTPEVNTDTMQTSEPWVFAGGDIAGLANTTSQHGHSVDPVPKLPLFYSAIDQVDISVEVCGIHFPNPFGLASAPPTTSTAMIRRAFQQGWGFALTKTFGLNKDLVTNVSPRIVRGTTSGHMFGPGQGSFLNIELISEKTAAYWCQSVAELKKDFPNNVVISSIMCSYNKEDWTEIAIMAEASGADALELNLSCPHGMGERGMGLACGQDPVMVRNICHWVRGADGVTATNTVSGMMGLKADASPWPAVGKGKRTTPIALRAVSAIARALPGFPILATGGIDSAESGLQFLHAGASVLQVCSAVQNQDFTVIEDYCVGLKALLYLKSLELRDWDGQSPPTERHQKGNQFPDWKNWWDSLPSFGPYLQQRTDVIADYKKKIRNTGPEVIETDIRQVNSSKKPVPAVKDVIARALRHIGTYQDLSNMEQVQAVIDEEMCINCGNCTGCTLCLSVCPIIDCIKMVTMAKPYKPKRGVPVSPVC
;
A
#
# COMPACT_ATOMS: atom_id res chain seq x y z
N MET A 1 -14.22 -31.55 -25.39
CA MET A 1 -15.03 -31.10 -24.23
C MET A 1 -15.20 -32.20 -23.17
N ALA A 2 -14.17 -33.00 -22.84
CA ALA A 2 -14.33 -34.12 -21.91
C ALA A 2 -14.64 -33.66 -20.46
N LEU A 3 -13.83 -32.73 -19.96
CA LEU A 3 -13.92 -32.16 -18.60
C LEU A 3 -14.87 -30.96 -18.47
N ASN A 4 -15.59 -30.58 -19.54
CA ASN A 4 -16.53 -29.46 -19.48
C ASN A 4 -17.67 -29.78 -18.50
N PRO A 5 -18.06 -28.87 -17.58
CA PRO A 5 -19.15 -29.10 -16.64
C PRO A 5 -20.45 -29.54 -17.34
N ARG A 6 -21.10 -30.57 -16.79
CA ARG A 6 -22.41 -31.07 -17.21
C ARG A 6 -23.22 -31.43 -15.99
N VAL A 7 -24.52 -31.16 -16.02
CA VAL A 7 -25.45 -31.61 -14.98
C VAL A 7 -25.46 -33.14 -14.97
N LYS A 8 -25.21 -33.75 -13.81
CA LYS A 8 -25.29 -35.21 -13.64
C LYS A 8 -26.75 -35.58 -13.39
N THR A 9 -27.24 -36.58 -14.11
CA THR A 9 -28.63 -37.09 -13.95
C THR A 9 -28.80 -38.04 -12.76
N HIS A 10 -27.69 -38.50 -12.17
CA HIS A 10 -27.65 -39.47 -11.08
C HIS A 10 -26.54 -39.12 -10.08
N ALA A 11 -26.64 -39.64 -8.86
CA ALA A 11 -25.56 -39.57 -7.87
C ALA A 11 -24.30 -40.29 -8.37
N GLN A 12 -23.12 -39.81 -7.97
CA GLN A 12 -21.86 -40.49 -8.29
C GLN A 12 -21.57 -41.62 -7.31
N ILE A 13 -21.32 -42.81 -7.84
CA ILE A 13 -20.83 -43.95 -7.05
C ILE A 13 -19.30 -43.94 -7.09
N MET A 14 -18.66 -43.79 -5.93
CA MET A 14 -17.21 -43.93 -5.77
C MET A 14 -16.92 -44.44 -4.36
N SER A 15 -16.11 -45.50 -4.23
CA SER A 15 -15.77 -46.08 -2.94
C SER A 15 -14.90 -45.13 -2.09
N THR A 16 -15.01 -45.24 -0.77
CA THR A 16 -14.16 -44.50 0.19
C THR A 16 -12.67 -44.78 -0.05
N ALA A 17 -12.31 -46.01 -0.45
CA ALA A 17 -10.93 -46.36 -0.82
C ALA A 17 -10.44 -45.57 -2.05
N ASN A 18 -11.26 -45.50 -3.12
CA ASN A 18 -10.92 -44.72 -4.31
C ASN A 18 -10.84 -43.22 -3.99
N LYS A 19 -11.75 -42.69 -3.15
CA LYS A 19 -11.68 -41.28 -2.69
C LYS A 19 -10.43 -40.98 -1.86
N LYS A 20 -9.99 -41.90 -0.98
CA LYS A 20 -8.72 -41.75 -0.26
C LYS A 20 -7.52 -41.71 -1.21
N LYS A 21 -7.50 -42.56 -2.25
CA LYS A 21 -6.44 -42.58 -3.28
C LYS A 21 -6.47 -41.34 -4.19
N GLU A 22 -7.64 -40.86 -4.57
CA GLU A 22 -7.79 -39.64 -5.39
C GLU A 22 -7.37 -38.37 -4.63
N LYS A 23 -7.59 -38.32 -3.31
CA LYS A 23 -7.31 -37.15 -2.47
C LYS A 23 -5.84 -36.70 -2.49
N THR A 24 -4.89 -37.63 -2.58
CA THR A 24 -3.45 -37.31 -2.61
C THR A 24 -3.05 -36.62 -3.92
N HIS A 25 -3.67 -36.99 -5.04
CA HIS A 25 -3.41 -36.39 -6.34
C HIS A 25 -3.76 -34.90 -6.40
N TRP A 26 -4.80 -34.45 -5.69
CA TRP A 26 -5.27 -33.05 -5.71
C TRP A 26 -4.80 -32.20 -4.50
N LYS A 27 -3.86 -32.72 -3.70
CA LYS A 27 -3.46 -32.16 -2.40
C LYS A 27 -2.76 -30.78 -2.54
N ARG A 28 -3.36 -29.71 -2.00
CA ARG A 28 -2.81 -28.32 -2.08
C ARG A 28 -2.12 -27.82 -0.80
N ASN A 29 -2.52 -28.33 0.35
CA ASN A 29 -2.01 -27.92 1.67
C ASN A 29 -1.19 -29.05 2.32
N HIS A 30 -0.38 -28.72 3.34
CA HIS A 30 0.44 -29.69 4.07
C HIS A 30 -0.36 -30.93 4.51
N GLU A 31 0.27 -32.09 4.42
CA GLU A 31 -0.26 -33.37 4.88
C GLU A 31 -0.11 -33.46 6.40
N LYS A 32 -1.22 -33.63 7.13
CA LYS A 32 -1.22 -33.71 8.61
C LYS A 32 -0.50 -34.94 9.17
N SER A 33 -0.21 -35.92 8.32
CA SER A 33 0.48 -37.18 8.65
C SER A 33 1.87 -37.27 8.01
N CYS A 34 2.45 -36.13 7.60
CA CYS A 34 3.83 -36.06 7.15
C CYS A 34 4.71 -35.59 8.31
N ASP A 35 5.46 -36.52 8.90
CA ASP A 35 6.31 -36.28 10.07
C ASP A 35 7.74 -35.85 9.70
N SER A 36 8.03 -35.69 8.40
CA SER A 36 9.31 -35.22 7.87
C SER A 36 9.23 -33.75 7.43
N CYS A 37 10.19 -32.95 7.87
CA CYS A 37 10.37 -31.61 7.31
C CYS A 37 10.80 -31.71 5.83
N VAL A 38 10.39 -30.71 5.03
CA VAL A 38 10.95 -30.48 3.70
C VAL A 38 12.43 -30.12 3.84
N ASP A 39 13.26 -30.50 2.88
CA ASP A 39 14.66 -30.10 2.84
C ASP A 39 14.78 -28.60 2.51
N LEU A 40 15.36 -27.85 3.44
CA LEU A 40 15.51 -26.39 3.37
C LEU A 40 16.98 -25.96 3.36
N GLU A 41 17.92 -26.88 3.15
CA GLU A 41 19.35 -26.57 3.16
C GLU A 41 19.68 -25.50 2.11
N ASN A 42 20.31 -24.40 2.55
CA ASN A 42 20.59 -23.20 1.77
C ASN A 42 19.36 -22.51 1.13
N ASN A 43 18.14 -22.78 1.60
CA ASN A 43 16.92 -22.16 1.07
C ASN A 43 16.52 -20.90 1.85
N PHE A 44 16.83 -19.73 1.27
CA PHE A 44 16.49 -18.40 1.79
C PHE A 44 15.35 -17.70 1.01
N ASP A 45 14.53 -18.45 0.26
CA ASP A 45 13.34 -17.91 -0.41
C ASP A 45 12.31 -17.40 0.62
N ASP A 46 11.48 -16.43 0.23
CA ASP A 46 10.48 -15.82 1.12
C ASP A 46 9.45 -16.84 1.62
N ILE A 47 9.38 -17.01 2.94
CA ILE A 47 8.42 -17.91 3.62
C ILE A 47 7.22 -17.19 4.22
N LYS A 48 7.14 -15.85 4.16
CA LYS A 48 6.05 -15.10 4.78
C LYS A 48 4.71 -15.49 4.17
N HIS A 49 3.74 -15.79 5.02
CA HIS A 49 2.36 -16.10 4.61
C HIS A 49 1.56 -14.85 4.21
N THR A 50 2.14 -13.69 4.48
CA THR A 50 1.56 -12.35 4.42
C THR A 50 1.97 -11.58 3.16
N THR A 51 3.06 -11.98 2.47
CA THR A 51 3.45 -11.46 1.14
C THR A 51 2.30 -11.60 0.12
N LEU A 52 1.99 -10.52 -0.60
CA LEU A 52 0.96 -10.49 -1.65
C LEU A 52 1.54 -10.10 -3.02
N SER A 53 0.93 -10.62 -4.09
CA SER A 53 1.00 -9.96 -5.41
C SER A 53 0.04 -8.78 -5.48
N GLU A 54 0.20 -7.92 -6.49
CA GLU A 54 -0.73 -6.81 -6.79
C GLU A 54 -2.20 -7.23 -6.71
N ARG A 55 -2.55 -8.34 -7.36
CA ARG A 55 -3.90 -8.91 -7.32
C ARG A 55 -4.37 -9.27 -5.91
N GLY A 56 -3.47 -9.77 -5.06
CA GLY A 56 -3.74 -10.04 -3.65
C GLY A 56 -3.97 -8.75 -2.87
N ALA A 57 -3.07 -7.78 -3.05
CA ALA A 57 -3.10 -6.48 -2.41
C ALA A 57 -4.38 -5.70 -2.73
N LEU A 58 -4.73 -5.57 -4.02
CA LEU A 58 -5.97 -4.93 -4.47
C LEU A 58 -7.22 -5.59 -3.88
N ARG A 59 -7.27 -6.92 -3.83
CA ARG A 59 -8.40 -7.66 -3.26
C ARG A 59 -8.56 -7.41 -1.76
N GLU A 60 -7.47 -7.42 -1.00
CA GLU A 60 -7.51 -7.19 0.45
C GLU A 60 -7.75 -5.72 0.79
N ALA A 61 -7.20 -4.78 0.00
CA ALA A 61 -7.46 -3.35 0.15
C ALA A 61 -8.92 -2.97 -0.17
N LEU A 62 -9.53 -3.58 -1.19
CA LEU A 62 -10.95 -3.46 -1.48
C LEU A 62 -11.84 -4.13 -0.41
N ARG A 63 -11.34 -5.14 0.31
CA ARG A 63 -12.04 -5.77 1.44
C ARG A 63 -12.01 -4.92 2.71
N CYS A 64 -10.96 -4.12 2.91
CA CYS A 64 -10.82 -3.25 4.08
C CYS A 64 -11.97 -2.25 4.18
N LEU A 65 -12.59 -2.16 5.36
CA LEU A 65 -13.73 -1.29 5.66
C LEU A 65 -13.39 0.20 5.73
N LYS A 66 -12.09 0.57 5.75
CA LYS A 66 -11.61 1.96 5.78
C LYS A 66 -12.24 2.77 6.92
N CYS A 67 -12.23 2.18 8.12
CA CYS A 67 -12.91 2.67 9.31
C CYS A 67 -12.51 4.11 9.67
N VAL A 68 -13.49 4.92 10.05
CA VAL A 68 -13.24 6.17 10.79
C VAL A 68 -12.69 5.83 12.18
N ASP A 69 -11.78 6.66 12.71
CA ASP A 69 -11.19 6.50 14.05
C ASP A 69 -10.58 5.10 14.27
N ALA A 70 -9.80 4.65 13.28
CA ALA A 70 -9.50 3.24 13.07
C ALA A 70 -8.76 2.60 14.26
N PRO A 71 -9.30 1.52 14.86
CA PRO A 71 -8.65 0.87 16.01
C PRO A 71 -7.30 0.24 15.64
N CYS A 72 -7.12 -0.19 14.39
CA CYS A 72 -5.83 -0.69 13.89
C CYS A 72 -4.73 0.40 13.87
N GLN A 73 -5.08 1.68 13.66
CA GLN A 73 -4.13 2.80 13.74
C GLN A 73 -3.73 3.07 15.20
N LYS A 74 -4.70 3.06 16.12
CA LYS A 74 -4.45 3.24 17.57
C LYS A 74 -3.56 2.13 18.16
N SER A 75 -3.64 0.92 17.62
CA SER A 75 -2.77 -0.21 17.99
C SER A 75 -1.49 -0.31 17.15
N CYS A 76 -1.19 0.70 16.33
CA CYS A 76 0.09 0.83 15.65
C CYS A 76 1.04 1.71 16.50
N PRO A 77 2.23 1.24 16.90
CA PRO A 77 3.17 2.05 17.70
C PRO A 77 3.58 3.37 17.03
N THR A 78 3.64 3.41 15.70
CA THR A 78 3.93 4.62 14.91
C THR A 78 2.66 5.36 14.45
N ASN A 79 1.47 4.98 14.94
CA ASN A 79 0.18 5.61 14.64
C ASN A 79 -0.16 5.75 13.13
N LEU A 80 0.31 4.81 12.30
CA LEU A 80 0.11 4.81 10.84
C LEU A 80 -1.36 4.99 10.43
N ASP A 81 -1.65 5.90 9.50
CA ASP A 81 -2.98 6.01 8.89
C ASP A 81 -3.28 4.84 7.92
N ILE A 82 -3.66 3.72 8.52
CA ILE A 82 -4.07 2.48 7.86
C ILE A 82 -5.34 2.66 7.02
N LYS A 83 -6.22 3.63 7.34
CA LYS A 83 -7.38 3.94 6.50
C LYS A 83 -6.89 4.52 5.16
N SER A 84 -6.06 5.54 5.21
CA SER A 84 -5.65 6.29 4.02
C SER A 84 -4.71 5.49 3.14
N PHE A 85 -3.66 4.84 3.68
CA PHE A 85 -2.74 4.06 2.83
C PHE A 85 -3.43 2.86 2.16
N ILE A 86 -4.34 2.15 2.86
CA ILE A 86 -5.10 1.05 2.23
C ILE A 86 -6.10 1.58 1.20
N THR A 87 -6.65 2.78 1.39
CA THR A 87 -7.47 3.45 0.36
C THR A 87 -6.68 3.68 -0.91
N SER A 88 -5.47 4.20 -0.78
CA SER A 88 -4.55 4.39 -1.91
C SER A 88 -4.20 3.09 -2.62
N ILE A 89 -3.94 1.99 -1.90
CA ILE A 89 -3.75 0.66 -2.53
C ILE A 89 -4.98 0.25 -3.32
N SER A 90 -6.20 0.36 -2.77
CA SER A 90 -7.42 -0.02 -3.52
C SER A 90 -7.68 0.84 -4.76
N ASN A 91 -7.10 2.04 -4.81
CA ASN A 91 -7.18 2.99 -5.92
C ASN A 91 -5.97 2.93 -6.87
N LYS A 92 -5.11 1.90 -6.73
CA LYS A 92 -3.83 1.70 -7.48
C LYS A 92 -2.82 2.85 -7.32
N ASN A 93 -2.94 3.64 -6.26
CA ASN A 93 -2.00 4.70 -5.91
C ASN A 93 -0.94 4.16 -4.93
N TYR A 94 -0.03 3.33 -5.44
CA TYR A 94 1.03 2.73 -4.63
C TYR A 94 2.02 3.77 -4.09
N TYR A 95 2.30 4.84 -4.83
CA TYR A 95 3.08 5.98 -4.34
C TYR A 95 2.40 6.67 -3.15
N GLY A 96 1.11 7.01 -3.25
CA GLY A 96 0.38 7.65 -2.14
C GLY A 96 0.32 6.78 -0.89
N SER A 97 0.10 5.46 -1.07
CA SER A 97 0.20 4.50 0.04
C SER A 97 1.58 4.52 0.68
N ALA A 98 2.64 4.51 -0.11
CA ALA A 98 4.02 4.50 0.39
C ALA A 98 4.39 5.81 1.08
N ARG A 99 3.99 6.95 0.52
CA ARG A 99 4.18 8.28 1.10
C ARG A 99 3.51 8.39 2.47
N ALA A 100 2.27 7.92 2.60
CA ALA A 100 1.57 7.87 3.88
C ALA A 100 2.33 6.98 4.89
N ILE A 101 2.72 5.77 4.50
CA ILE A 101 3.48 4.84 5.37
C ILE A 101 4.82 5.45 5.83
N LEU A 102 5.61 5.97 4.89
CA LEU A 102 6.95 6.51 5.16
C LEU A 102 6.91 7.85 5.92
N SER A 103 5.77 8.56 5.92
CA SER A 103 5.59 9.78 6.70
C SER A 103 5.66 9.48 8.20
N ASP A 104 4.88 8.50 8.68
CA ASP A 104 4.86 8.13 10.10
C ASP A 104 5.97 7.14 10.48
N ASN A 105 6.42 6.30 9.52
CA ASN A 105 7.39 5.24 9.78
C ASN A 105 8.48 5.18 8.68
N PRO A 106 9.68 5.76 8.91
CA PRO A 106 10.82 5.67 7.98
C PRO A 106 11.29 4.25 7.67
N LEU A 107 10.94 3.25 8.49
CA LEU A 107 11.22 1.82 8.25
C LEU A 107 9.94 1.04 7.88
N GLY A 108 9.04 1.67 7.13
CA GLY A 108 7.72 1.13 6.82
C GLY A 108 7.70 -0.20 6.06
N LEU A 109 8.72 -0.50 5.24
CA LEU A 109 8.82 -1.77 4.51
C LEU A 109 9.42 -2.87 5.40
N THR A 110 10.45 -2.56 6.19
CA THR A 110 10.94 -3.48 7.24
C THR A 110 9.81 -3.84 8.20
N CYS A 111 9.13 -2.84 8.77
CA CYS A 111 8.00 -3.04 9.68
C CYS A 111 6.87 -3.84 9.02
N GLY A 112 6.52 -3.53 7.76
CA GLY A 112 5.54 -4.30 7.00
C GLY A 112 5.81 -5.81 7.06
N MET A 113 7.06 -6.23 6.78
CA MET A 113 7.48 -7.64 6.72
C MET A 113 7.70 -8.34 8.06
N VAL A 114 7.90 -7.61 9.16
CA VAL A 114 8.36 -8.23 10.43
C VAL A 114 7.49 -7.93 11.65
N CYS A 115 6.58 -6.96 11.58
CA CYS A 115 5.73 -6.61 12.73
C CYS A 115 4.84 -7.79 13.18
N PRO A 116 4.77 -8.10 14.49
CA PRO A 116 3.89 -9.12 15.04
C PRO A 116 2.45 -8.60 15.09
N THR A 117 1.83 -8.45 13.91
CA THR A 117 0.61 -7.65 13.77
C THR A 117 -0.60 -8.17 14.55
N SER A 118 -0.64 -9.46 14.90
CA SER A 118 -1.68 -10.04 15.77
C SER A 118 -1.75 -9.38 17.14
N GLU A 119 -0.61 -8.92 17.68
CA GLU A 119 -0.51 -8.22 18.96
C GLU A 119 -0.60 -6.69 18.80
N LEU A 120 -0.72 -6.20 17.55
CA LEU A 120 -0.71 -4.79 17.17
C LEU A 120 -1.95 -4.46 16.29
N CYS A 121 -1.72 -3.87 15.11
CA CYS A 121 -2.77 -3.32 14.25
C CYS A 121 -3.80 -4.35 13.74
N VAL A 122 -3.41 -5.61 13.52
CA VAL A 122 -4.34 -6.67 13.08
C VAL A 122 -5.20 -7.15 14.24
N GLY A 123 -4.63 -7.27 15.45
CA GLY A 123 -5.35 -7.67 16.67
C GLY A 123 -6.54 -6.78 17.03
N ALA A 124 -6.44 -5.48 16.73
CA ALA A 124 -7.51 -4.51 16.98
C ALA A 124 -8.47 -4.29 15.79
N ALA A 125 -8.26 -4.95 14.64
CA ALA A 125 -9.00 -4.62 13.42
C ALA A 125 -10.47 -5.10 13.45
N THR A 126 -11.41 -4.19 13.16
CA THR A 126 -12.87 -4.44 13.17
C THR A 126 -13.30 -5.65 12.34
N CYS A 127 -12.55 -6.02 11.29
CA CYS A 127 -12.83 -7.19 10.45
C CYS A 127 -12.77 -8.53 11.21
N LEU A 128 -12.06 -8.63 12.35
CA LEU A 128 -12.02 -9.84 13.17
C LEU A 128 -13.42 -10.21 13.69
N LEU A 129 -14.26 -9.23 14.01
CA LEU A 129 -15.66 -9.43 14.44
C LEU A 129 -16.51 -10.12 13.36
N LEU A 130 -16.07 -10.08 12.09
CA LEU A 130 -16.74 -10.73 10.95
C LEU A 130 -16.18 -12.14 10.65
N ARG A 131 -15.33 -12.70 11.53
CA ARG A 131 -14.60 -13.97 11.34
C ARG A 131 -13.81 -14.01 10.03
N ARG A 132 -13.11 -12.91 9.74
CA ARG A 132 -12.24 -12.76 8.55
C ARG A 132 -10.89 -12.17 8.96
N ASP A 133 -9.85 -12.99 8.88
CA ASP A 133 -8.48 -12.62 9.24
C ASP A 133 -8.06 -11.37 8.46
N PRO A 134 -7.67 -10.25 9.12
CA PRO A 134 -7.18 -9.06 8.47
C PRO A 134 -5.74 -9.26 7.97
N LEU A 135 -5.51 -9.04 6.67
CA LEU A 135 -4.17 -8.95 6.10
C LEU A 135 -3.85 -7.47 5.89
N ILE A 136 -3.32 -6.81 6.93
CA ILE A 136 -3.07 -5.35 6.93
C ILE A 136 -1.60 -4.99 6.60
N SER A 137 -0.65 -5.93 6.74
CA SER A 137 0.77 -5.57 6.90
C SER A 137 1.65 -5.54 5.63
N GLU A 138 1.43 -6.40 4.64
CA GLU A 138 2.49 -6.75 3.65
C GLU A 138 2.11 -6.62 2.18
N GLY A 139 0.96 -5.99 1.88
CA GLY A 139 0.44 -5.93 0.52
C GLY A 139 1.26 -5.14 -0.51
N CYS A 140 2.33 -4.45 -0.10
CA CYS A 140 3.02 -3.49 -0.96
C CYS A 140 4.51 -3.78 -1.19
N SER A 141 5.11 -4.80 -0.57
CA SER A 141 6.56 -5.08 -0.70
C SER A 141 7.06 -5.22 -2.15
N SER A 142 6.19 -5.67 -3.07
CA SER A 142 6.46 -5.84 -4.49
C SER A 142 6.07 -4.62 -5.37
N LEU A 143 5.49 -3.57 -4.78
CA LEU A 143 4.85 -2.41 -5.43
C LEU A 143 5.37 -1.03 -4.94
N LEU A 144 6.27 -1.03 -3.96
CA LEU A 144 6.74 0.18 -3.28
C LEU A 144 7.72 1.05 -4.10
N PRO A 145 8.01 2.29 -3.65
CA PRO A 145 8.95 3.21 -4.30
C PRO A 145 10.35 2.66 -4.52
N SER A 146 10.75 1.57 -3.85
CA SER A 146 11.99 0.84 -4.14
C SER A 146 12.06 0.40 -5.62
N LYS A 147 10.96 -0.08 -6.22
CA LYS A 147 10.88 -0.38 -7.65
C LYS A 147 10.73 0.86 -8.54
N MET A 148 10.15 1.95 -8.02
CA MET A 148 10.07 3.22 -8.73
C MET A 148 11.43 3.94 -8.77
N GLY A 149 12.33 3.65 -7.84
CA GLY A 149 13.68 4.22 -7.77
C GLY A 149 13.72 5.69 -7.38
N ILE A 150 12.72 6.19 -6.65
CA ILE A 150 12.56 7.63 -6.38
C ILE A 150 13.24 7.99 -5.04
N PRO A 151 14.11 9.02 -5.00
CA PRO A 151 14.75 9.46 -3.77
C PRO A 151 13.79 10.25 -2.87
N GLN A 152 14.03 10.21 -1.55
CA GLN A 152 13.41 11.16 -0.63
C GLN A 152 13.99 12.55 -0.88
N ILE A 153 13.20 13.60 -0.67
CA ILE A 153 13.69 14.98 -0.67
C ILE A 153 13.43 15.65 0.68
N ARG A 154 14.16 16.73 0.93
CA ARG A 154 13.86 17.67 2.02
C ARG A 154 12.46 18.28 1.83
N ASN A 155 11.76 18.56 2.93
CA ASN A 155 10.42 19.17 2.89
C ASN A 155 10.45 20.45 2.01
N PRO A 156 9.65 20.52 0.91
CA PRO A 156 9.60 21.69 0.02
C PRO A 156 9.17 23.00 0.67
N GLU A 157 8.51 22.94 1.84
CA GLU A 157 8.06 24.13 2.58
C GLU A 157 9.17 24.77 3.45
N LEU A 158 10.31 24.10 3.63
CA LEU A 158 11.42 24.66 4.41
C LEU A 158 12.23 25.67 3.57
N PRO A 159 12.72 26.78 4.18
CA PRO A 159 13.65 27.72 3.54
C PRO A 159 14.85 27.01 2.89
N PRO A 160 15.49 27.58 1.85
CA PRO A 160 16.76 27.09 1.32
C PRO A 160 17.78 26.78 2.43
N ALA A 161 18.65 25.78 2.24
CA ALA A 161 19.56 25.33 3.31
C ALA A 161 20.47 26.45 3.85
N ASN A 162 20.89 27.38 2.98
CA ASN A 162 21.67 28.57 3.30
C ASN A 162 20.88 29.71 3.98
N GLU A 163 19.57 29.55 4.15
CA GLU A 163 18.66 30.49 4.81
C GLU A 163 18.05 29.91 6.11
N MET A 164 18.47 28.70 6.49
CA MET A 164 18.04 28.09 7.75
C MET A 164 18.69 28.81 8.96
N PRO A 165 17.98 28.91 10.10
CA PRO A 165 18.57 29.40 11.33
C PRO A 165 19.75 28.53 11.81
N GLU A 166 20.79 29.16 12.36
CA GLU A 166 22.06 28.52 12.76
C GLU A 166 21.90 27.25 13.62
N ILE A 167 20.83 27.15 14.42
CA ILE A 167 20.54 25.96 15.24
C ILE A 167 20.35 24.68 14.40
N TYR A 168 19.90 24.78 13.15
CA TYR A 168 19.74 23.61 12.27
C TYR A 168 21.06 23.06 11.73
N HIS A 169 22.14 23.84 11.79
CA HIS A 169 23.52 23.42 11.46
C HIS A 169 24.26 22.79 12.65
N ALA A 170 23.61 22.72 13.81
CA ALA A 170 24.17 22.12 15.02
C ALA A 170 24.59 20.66 14.78
N PRO A 171 25.83 20.26 15.12
CA PRO A 171 26.27 18.87 15.00
C PRO A 171 25.49 17.94 15.94
N ILE A 172 24.85 16.90 15.37
CA ILE A 172 24.10 15.88 16.11
C ILE A 172 24.73 14.49 15.84
N ALA A 173 25.01 13.76 16.93
CA ALA A 173 25.52 12.39 16.86
C ALA A 173 24.42 11.37 17.20
N LEU A 174 24.39 10.25 16.49
CA LEU A 174 23.57 9.09 16.82
C LEU A 174 24.46 7.87 16.93
N ILE A 175 24.29 7.05 17.96
CA ILE A 175 25.16 5.89 18.21
C ILE A 175 24.39 4.59 17.93
N GLY A 176 24.93 3.77 17.03
CA GLY A 176 24.32 2.57 16.45
C GLY A 176 23.41 2.94 15.27
N CYS A 177 23.61 2.30 14.11
CA CYS A 177 22.77 2.44 12.92
C CYS A 177 21.66 1.38 12.88
N GLY A 178 20.94 1.23 14.01
CA GLY A 178 19.73 0.41 14.11
C GLY A 178 18.45 1.22 13.81
N PRO A 179 17.27 0.56 13.79
CA PRO A 179 15.98 1.20 13.48
C PRO A 179 15.69 2.48 14.27
N ALA A 180 16.05 2.54 15.54
CA ALA A 180 15.84 3.71 16.40
C ALA A 180 16.59 4.95 15.87
N SER A 181 17.89 4.81 15.57
CA SER A 181 18.70 5.91 15.04
C SER A 181 18.37 6.25 13.59
N ILE A 182 17.98 5.27 12.77
CA ILE A 182 17.52 5.51 11.39
C ILE A 182 16.24 6.37 11.41
N SER A 183 15.29 6.06 12.30
CA SER A 183 14.07 6.86 12.50
C SER A 183 14.41 8.26 13.02
N CYS A 184 15.20 8.37 14.10
CA CYS A 184 15.59 9.64 14.69
C CYS A 184 16.33 10.55 13.69
N GLY A 185 17.33 10.02 12.98
CA GLY A 185 18.07 10.74 11.94
C GLY A 185 17.17 11.19 10.79
N SER A 186 16.23 10.34 10.36
CA SER A 186 15.25 10.69 9.30
C SER A 186 14.36 11.85 9.71
N PHE A 187 13.80 11.84 10.93
CA PHE A 187 12.91 12.92 11.40
C PHE A 187 13.67 14.23 11.69
N LEU A 188 14.89 14.16 12.23
CA LEU A 188 15.75 15.34 12.38
C LEU A 188 16.08 15.97 11.02
N ALA A 189 16.45 15.15 10.02
CA ALA A 189 16.75 15.65 8.68
C ALA A 189 15.49 16.24 8.00
N ARG A 190 14.32 15.64 8.20
CA ARG A 190 13.02 16.20 7.74
C ARG A 190 12.68 17.54 8.38
N LEU A 191 13.00 17.74 9.67
CA LEU A 191 12.87 19.02 10.37
C LEU A 191 13.83 20.10 9.83
N GLY A 192 14.87 19.70 9.09
CA GLY A 192 15.82 20.60 8.42
C GLY A 192 17.22 20.62 9.02
N TYR A 193 17.54 19.76 9.99
CA TYR A 193 18.90 19.62 10.51
C TYR A 193 19.79 18.93 9.46
N ASP A 194 20.93 19.54 9.10
CA ASP A 194 21.80 19.04 8.02
C ASP A 194 23.13 18.43 8.49
N ASN A 195 23.49 18.60 9.76
CA ASN A 195 24.74 18.14 10.34
C ASN A 195 24.57 16.90 11.24
N ILE A 196 23.96 15.85 10.68
CA ILE A 196 23.62 14.62 11.39
C ILE A 196 24.60 13.50 11.03
N THR A 197 25.21 12.86 12.04
CA THR A 197 26.13 11.72 11.84
C THR A 197 25.77 10.54 12.73
N ILE A 198 25.57 9.37 12.12
CA ILE A 198 25.40 8.09 12.82
C ILE A 198 26.75 7.36 12.88
N PHE A 199 27.16 6.93 14.08
CA PHE A 199 28.35 6.11 14.33
C PHE A 199 27.92 4.66 14.59
N GLU A 200 28.34 3.71 13.75
CA GLU A 200 28.02 2.29 13.86
C GLU A 200 29.25 1.45 14.24
N LYS A 201 29.15 0.60 15.28
CA LYS A 201 30.25 -0.25 15.77
C LYS A 201 30.70 -1.28 14.74
N GLN A 202 29.78 -1.78 13.93
CA GLN A 202 30.02 -2.82 12.93
C GLN A 202 30.43 -2.27 11.56
N LYS A 203 30.81 -3.17 10.65
CA LYS A 203 31.08 -2.87 9.22
C LYS A 203 29.80 -2.74 8.38
N TRP A 204 28.68 -3.25 8.88
CA TRP A 204 27.38 -3.24 8.23
C TRP A 204 26.40 -2.35 9.01
N ILE A 205 25.36 -1.91 8.32
CA ILE A 205 24.35 -0.94 8.79
C ILE A 205 22.98 -1.62 8.91
N GLY A 206 22.04 -1.04 9.68
CA GLY A 206 20.68 -1.56 9.87
C GLY A 206 20.44 -2.38 11.15
N GLY A 207 21.44 -2.52 12.02
CA GLY A 207 21.31 -3.21 13.32
C GLY A 207 20.78 -4.65 13.19
N LEU A 208 19.83 -5.03 14.04
CA LEU A 208 19.23 -6.37 14.08
C LEU A 208 18.53 -6.76 12.77
N SER A 209 17.93 -5.79 12.05
CA SER A 209 17.29 -6.00 10.75
C SER A 209 18.26 -6.56 9.71
N THR A 210 19.54 -6.17 9.81
CA THR A 210 20.63 -6.72 9.01
C THR A 210 21.24 -7.95 9.67
N ALA A 211 21.65 -7.86 10.93
CA ALA A 211 22.50 -8.85 11.58
C ALA A 211 21.78 -10.15 12.01
N GLU A 212 20.48 -10.10 12.34
CA GLU A 212 19.81 -11.21 13.03
C GLU A 212 18.50 -11.67 12.39
N ILE A 213 17.65 -10.76 11.89
CA ILE A 213 16.40 -11.15 11.23
C ILE A 213 16.74 -11.93 9.93
N PRO A 214 16.29 -13.18 9.73
CA PRO A 214 16.72 -13.99 8.58
C PRO A 214 16.30 -13.44 7.22
N GLN A 215 17.12 -13.65 6.18
CA GLN A 215 16.86 -13.24 4.79
C GLN A 215 15.50 -13.74 4.25
N PHE A 216 15.06 -14.94 4.65
CA PHE A 216 13.76 -15.51 4.25
C PHE A 216 12.54 -14.85 4.93
N ARG A 217 12.77 -13.91 5.86
CA ARG A 217 11.75 -13.00 6.41
C ARG A 217 11.96 -11.58 5.89
N LEU A 218 13.16 -11.03 6.10
CA LEU A 218 13.52 -9.66 5.75
C LEU A 218 14.74 -9.65 4.80
N PRO A 219 14.52 -9.41 3.49
CA PRO A 219 15.60 -9.25 2.52
C PRO A 219 16.49 -8.04 2.83
N TYR A 220 17.81 -8.18 2.70
CA TYR A 220 18.76 -7.10 3.00
C TYR A 220 18.53 -5.83 2.15
N GLU A 221 18.14 -5.98 0.89
CA GLU A 221 17.80 -4.88 -0.03
C GLU A 221 16.73 -3.91 0.52
N VAL A 222 15.83 -4.39 1.37
CA VAL A 222 14.82 -3.57 2.06
C VAL A 222 15.47 -2.61 3.04
N VAL A 223 16.36 -3.14 3.89
CA VAL A 223 17.05 -2.37 4.94
C VAL A 223 17.99 -1.35 4.29
N GLN A 224 18.67 -1.75 3.22
CA GLN A 224 19.51 -0.87 2.42
C GLN A 224 18.69 0.28 1.79
N PHE A 225 17.54 -0.01 1.18
CA PHE A 225 16.64 0.98 0.60
C PHE A 225 16.18 2.04 1.62
N GLU A 226 15.75 1.63 2.81
CA GLU A 226 15.27 2.55 3.85
C GLU A 226 16.39 3.43 4.40
N ILE A 227 17.60 2.89 4.56
CA ILE A 227 18.78 3.66 4.96
C ILE A 227 19.20 4.64 3.87
N ASP A 228 19.07 4.27 2.60
CA ASP A 228 19.41 5.18 1.50
C ASP A 228 18.38 6.31 1.33
N LEU A 229 17.09 6.10 1.65
CA LEU A 229 16.11 7.19 1.77
C LEU A 229 16.48 8.20 2.88
N MET A 230 17.02 7.72 4.00
CA MET A 230 17.55 8.59 5.07
C MET A 230 18.80 9.35 4.60
N LYS A 231 19.71 8.72 3.84
CA LYS A 231 20.90 9.36 3.27
C LYS A 231 20.57 10.39 2.19
N ASP A 232 19.47 10.24 1.45
CA ASP A 232 19.01 11.25 0.47
C ASP A 232 18.80 12.63 1.13
N LEU A 233 18.60 12.68 2.45
CA LEU A 233 18.44 13.90 3.25
C LEU A 233 19.77 14.47 3.79
N GLY A 234 20.91 13.84 3.49
CA GLY A 234 22.23 14.26 3.95
C GLY A 234 22.73 13.61 5.25
N VAL A 235 21.97 12.68 5.85
CA VAL A 235 22.41 11.97 7.07
C VAL A 235 23.64 11.10 6.77
N LYS A 236 24.72 11.34 7.50
CA LYS A 236 26.00 10.63 7.34
C LYS A 236 26.01 9.37 8.20
N VAL A 237 26.66 8.31 7.73
CA VAL A 237 26.89 7.08 8.52
C VAL A 237 28.38 6.73 8.47
N ILE A 238 29.00 6.53 9.63
CA ILE A 238 30.40 6.17 9.80
C ILE A 238 30.45 4.84 10.54
N CYS A 239 30.80 3.78 9.82
CA CYS A 239 31.01 2.43 10.36
C CYS A 239 32.32 2.33 11.16
N GLU A 240 32.48 1.21 11.89
CA GLU A 240 33.62 0.91 12.77
C GLU A 240 33.87 1.99 13.86
N LYS A 241 32.81 2.67 14.33
CA LYS A 241 32.85 3.66 15.42
C LYS A 241 31.64 3.56 16.34
N GLY A 242 31.84 3.71 17.64
CA GLY A 242 30.74 3.76 18.62
C GLY A 242 31.24 3.89 20.05
N LEU A 243 30.33 4.06 21.01
CA LEU A 243 30.68 4.20 22.43
C LEU A 243 31.55 3.03 22.92
N GLY A 244 32.69 3.36 23.52
CA GLY A 244 33.70 2.39 23.97
C GLY A 244 34.66 1.89 22.89
N VAL A 245 34.47 2.26 21.63
CA VAL A 245 35.42 1.99 20.52
C VAL A 245 36.35 3.18 20.37
N ASP A 246 37.67 2.92 20.28
CA ASP A 246 38.73 3.93 20.10
C ASP A 246 38.64 5.15 21.05
N GLY A 247 38.12 4.93 22.27
CA GLY A 247 37.97 5.98 23.28
C GLY A 247 36.76 6.91 23.11
N MET A 248 35.86 6.65 22.15
CA MET A 248 34.64 7.45 21.97
C MET A 248 33.72 7.32 23.20
N THR A 249 33.37 8.46 23.79
CA THR A 249 32.47 8.59 24.95
C THR A 249 31.49 9.73 24.75
N LEU A 250 30.46 9.83 25.59
CA LEU A 250 29.61 11.02 25.60
C LEU A 250 30.44 12.29 25.89
N THR A 251 31.37 12.23 26.84
CA THR A 251 32.27 13.36 27.14
C THR A 251 33.10 13.77 25.92
N SER A 252 33.68 12.83 25.18
CA SER A 252 34.47 13.16 23.97
C SER A 252 33.60 13.77 22.88
N LEU A 253 32.39 13.26 22.64
CA LEU A 253 31.45 13.85 21.68
C LEU A 253 31.05 15.29 22.09
N LYS A 254 30.92 15.57 23.38
CA LYS A 254 30.65 16.92 23.90
C LYS A 254 31.83 17.86 23.68
N GLU A 255 33.05 17.37 23.85
CA GLU A 255 34.31 18.10 23.60
C GLU A 255 34.56 18.33 22.10
N GLU A 256 34.20 17.38 21.24
CA GLU A 256 34.15 17.51 19.78
C GLU A 256 33.06 18.50 19.30
N GLY A 257 32.20 18.96 20.21
CA GLY A 257 31.28 20.07 20.01
C GLY A 257 29.85 19.66 19.65
N PHE A 258 29.51 18.36 19.62
CA PHE A 258 28.15 17.86 19.37
C PHE A 258 27.15 18.47 20.38
N LYS A 259 26.00 18.92 19.86
CA LYS A 259 24.97 19.62 20.66
C LYS A 259 23.89 18.69 21.20
N ALA A 260 23.67 17.56 20.54
CA ALA A 260 22.78 16.50 21.00
C ALA A 260 23.35 15.12 20.62
N VAL A 261 23.08 14.12 21.46
CA VAL A 261 23.41 12.71 21.21
C VAL A 261 22.16 11.85 21.36
N PHE A 262 21.93 10.94 20.42
CA PHE A 262 20.93 9.87 20.54
C PHE A 262 21.60 8.50 20.63
N ILE A 263 21.29 7.73 21.67
CA ILE A 263 21.82 6.39 21.90
C ILE A 263 20.80 5.36 21.41
N GLY A 264 21.12 4.71 20.28
CA GLY A 264 20.30 3.67 19.63
C GLY A 264 21.04 2.34 19.42
N ILE A 265 21.99 2.00 20.30
CA ILE A 265 22.87 0.82 20.16
C ILE A 265 22.19 -0.54 20.38
N GLY A 266 20.91 -0.53 20.80
CA GLY A 266 20.18 -1.74 21.17
C GLY A 266 20.79 -2.48 22.36
N LEU A 267 20.65 -3.80 22.39
CA LEU A 267 21.23 -4.68 23.43
C LEU A 267 22.31 -5.58 22.80
N PRO A 268 23.60 -5.17 22.83
CA PRO A 268 24.64 -5.77 21.99
C PRO A 268 25.15 -7.15 22.44
N GLN A 269 25.04 -7.55 23.72
CA GLN A 269 25.54 -8.84 24.20
C GLN A 269 24.43 -9.89 24.37
N ALA A 270 24.75 -11.17 24.19
CA ALA A 270 23.82 -12.27 24.49
C ALA A 270 23.65 -12.50 26.00
N ASN A 271 22.44 -12.87 26.41
CA ASN A 271 22.18 -13.38 27.75
C ASN A 271 22.69 -14.84 27.88
N LYS A 272 23.95 -15.01 28.33
CA LYS A 272 24.60 -16.32 28.48
C LYS A 272 24.36 -16.89 29.88
N ALA A 273 23.68 -18.04 29.98
CA ALA A 273 23.51 -18.74 31.25
C ALA A 273 24.85 -19.28 31.81
N LYS A 274 25.02 -19.30 33.14
CA LYS A 274 26.28 -19.72 33.80
C LYS A 274 26.77 -21.11 33.38
N ILE A 275 25.85 -22.06 33.25
CA ILE A 275 26.18 -23.43 32.80
C ILE A 275 26.72 -23.49 31.35
N PHE A 276 26.63 -22.37 30.61
CA PHE A 276 27.18 -22.23 29.27
C PHE A 276 28.52 -21.49 29.24
N GLN A 277 29.06 -21.06 30.37
CA GLN A 277 30.16 -20.10 30.41
C GLN A 277 31.37 -20.59 29.63
N ASP A 278 31.81 -21.82 29.88
CA ASP A 278 32.96 -22.46 29.21
C ASP A 278 32.62 -23.08 27.83
N LEU A 279 31.43 -22.78 27.28
CA LEU A 279 30.96 -23.36 26.03
C LEU A 279 31.35 -22.53 24.78
N THR A 280 31.80 -23.26 23.75
CA THR A 280 32.45 -22.78 22.51
C THR A 280 31.78 -23.37 21.26
N MET A 281 31.95 -22.67 20.13
CA MET A 281 31.37 -23.05 18.83
C MET A 281 31.90 -24.38 18.29
N ASP A 282 33.21 -24.66 18.44
CA ASP A 282 33.84 -25.93 18.03
C ASP A 282 33.25 -27.16 18.74
N GLN A 283 32.64 -26.94 19.91
CA GLN A 283 31.97 -27.97 20.70
C GLN A 283 30.44 -27.87 20.59
N GLY A 284 29.95 -27.32 19.47
CA GLY A 284 28.55 -27.30 19.06
C GLY A 284 27.67 -26.28 19.81
N PHE A 285 28.24 -25.36 20.59
CA PHE A 285 27.48 -24.35 21.33
C PHE A 285 27.56 -22.97 20.69
N PHE A 286 26.39 -22.37 20.44
CA PHE A 286 26.25 -21.00 19.98
C PHE A 286 25.29 -20.23 20.90
N THR A 287 25.46 -18.92 21.01
CA THR A 287 24.36 -17.99 21.33
C THR A 287 23.70 -17.51 20.04
N SER A 288 22.51 -16.92 20.13
CA SER A 288 21.85 -16.28 18.99
C SER A 288 22.69 -15.15 18.37
N LYS A 289 23.44 -14.41 19.20
CA LYS A 289 24.37 -13.34 18.76
C LYS A 289 25.63 -13.88 18.07
N ASP A 290 25.93 -15.17 18.19
CA ASP A 290 26.96 -15.83 17.38
C ASP A 290 26.32 -16.37 16.08
N PHE A 291 25.27 -17.18 16.23
CA PHE A 291 24.72 -17.99 15.14
C PHE A 291 23.99 -17.18 14.06
N LEU A 292 23.11 -16.25 14.45
CA LEU A 292 22.31 -15.51 13.47
C LEU A 292 23.17 -14.56 12.61
N PRO A 293 24.15 -13.81 13.14
CA PRO A 293 25.07 -13.03 12.32
C PRO A 293 25.89 -13.87 11.33
N MET A 294 26.31 -15.09 11.69
CA MET A 294 26.96 -16.00 10.73
C MET A 294 26.03 -16.37 9.57
N VAL A 295 24.77 -16.74 9.87
CA VAL A 295 23.78 -17.06 8.84
C VAL A 295 23.40 -15.85 8.00
N ALA A 296 23.22 -14.68 8.62
CA ALA A 296 22.92 -13.42 7.94
C ALA A 296 24.07 -13.06 6.98
N THR A 297 25.32 -13.05 7.44
CA THR A 297 26.48 -12.70 6.59
C THR A 297 26.66 -13.68 5.42
N ALA A 298 26.31 -14.96 5.59
CA ALA A 298 26.38 -15.95 4.52
C ALA A 298 25.19 -15.92 3.52
N SER A 299 24.06 -15.32 3.90
CA SER A 299 22.82 -15.32 3.09
C SER A 299 22.42 -13.94 2.52
N LYS A 300 22.82 -12.85 3.18
CA LYS A 300 22.52 -11.47 2.80
C LYS A 300 23.61 -10.92 1.89
N LYS A 301 23.42 -11.07 0.57
CA LYS A 301 24.28 -10.44 -0.44
C LYS A 301 24.34 -8.93 -0.20
N GLY A 302 25.54 -8.36 -0.23
CA GLY A 302 25.77 -6.93 0.04
C GLY A 302 25.98 -6.54 1.50
N MET A 303 25.65 -7.39 2.49
CA MET A 303 25.86 -7.08 3.92
C MET A 303 27.35 -7.02 4.29
N CYS A 304 28.18 -7.88 3.70
CA CYS A 304 29.63 -7.91 3.93
C CYS A 304 30.37 -8.18 2.62
N GLN A 305 31.55 -7.57 2.46
CA GLN A 305 32.49 -7.92 1.39
C GLN A 305 33.27 -9.23 1.67
N CYS A 306 33.12 -9.77 2.88
CA CYS A 306 33.74 -11.02 3.30
C CYS A 306 33.05 -12.26 2.72
N ARG A 307 33.83 -13.24 2.27
CA ARG A 307 33.33 -14.55 1.83
C ARG A 307 33.01 -15.42 3.05
N SER A 308 31.82 -15.24 3.60
CA SER A 308 31.32 -16.04 4.73
C SER A 308 30.62 -17.31 4.24
N SER A 309 31.04 -18.47 4.75
CA SER A 309 30.38 -19.76 4.53
C SER A 309 29.18 -19.91 5.48
N LEU A 310 28.11 -20.52 4.98
CA LEU A 310 26.96 -20.87 5.82
C LEU A 310 27.38 -21.97 6.83
N PRO A 311 27.02 -21.86 8.13
CA PRO A 311 27.35 -22.89 9.11
C PRO A 311 26.93 -24.31 8.68
N GLU A 312 27.71 -25.31 9.07
CA GLU A 312 27.41 -26.72 8.82
C GLU A 312 26.87 -27.39 10.09
N LEU A 313 25.54 -27.49 10.18
CA LEU A 313 24.88 -28.15 11.30
C LEU A 313 24.37 -29.52 10.86
N ARG A 314 25.14 -30.59 11.11
CA ARG A 314 24.78 -31.96 10.73
C ARG A 314 24.34 -32.76 11.95
N GLY A 315 23.03 -32.93 12.13
CA GLY A 315 22.48 -33.70 13.24
C GLY A 315 21.18 -33.13 13.81
N VAL A 316 21.03 -33.22 15.12
CA VAL A 316 19.94 -32.67 15.91
C VAL A 316 20.41 -31.38 16.58
N VAL A 317 19.67 -30.30 16.37
CA VAL A 317 19.93 -28.99 16.98
C VAL A 317 18.87 -28.74 18.05
N ILE A 318 19.31 -28.29 19.23
CA ILE A 318 18.44 -27.80 20.30
C ILE A 318 18.55 -26.28 20.35
N VAL A 319 17.43 -25.59 20.23
CA VAL A 319 17.34 -24.13 20.43
C VAL A 319 16.68 -23.84 21.76
N LEU A 320 17.30 -22.98 22.57
CA LEU A 320 16.89 -22.71 23.94
C LEU A 320 16.24 -21.33 24.08
N GLY A 321 14.92 -21.30 24.21
CA GLY A 321 14.10 -20.08 24.32
C GLY A 321 12.77 -20.21 23.58
N ALA A 322 11.88 -19.22 23.74
CA ALA A 322 10.53 -19.22 23.15
C ALA A 322 10.10 -17.88 22.50
N GLY A 323 10.98 -16.88 22.44
CA GLY A 323 10.74 -15.63 21.71
C GLY A 323 11.18 -15.70 20.24
N ASP A 324 10.99 -14.62 19.49
CA ASP A 324 11.28 -14.54 18.05
C ASP A 324 12.69 -15.03 17.69
N THR A 325 13.71 -14.61 18.46
CA THR A 325 15.10 -15.04 18.30
C THR A 325 15.27 -16.56 18.34
N ALA A 326 14.47 -17.29 19.12
CA ALA A 326 14.52 -18.75 19.17
C ALA A 326 13.91 -19.38 17.91
N PHE A 327 12.80 -18.85 17.40
CA PHE A 327 12.19 -19.32 16.16
C PHE A 327 13.04 -18.99 14.91
N ASP A 328 13.66 -17.81 14.88
CA ASP A 328 14.59 -17.44 13.81
C ASP A 328 15.88 -18.28 13.87
N CYS A 329 16.42 -18.59 15.06
CA CYS A 329 17.49 -19.58 15.23
C CYS A 329 17.08 -20.97 14.73
N ALA A 330 15.89 -21.44 15.12
CA ALA A 330 15.42 -22.78 14.78
C ALA A 330 15.18 -22.96 13.26
N THR A 331 14.56 -21.97 12.64
CA THR A 331 14.32 -21.97 11.19
C THR A 331 15.60 -21.77 10.39
N SER A 332 16.57 -20.99 10.89
CA SER A 332 17.90 -20.83 10.28
C SER A 332 18.78 -22.08 10.41
N ALA A 333 18.65 -22.85 11.49
CA ALA A 333 19.37 -24.11 11.65
C ALA A 333 19.01 -25.14 10.56
N LEU A 334 17.75 -25.19 10.12
CA LEU A 334 17.34 -26.02 8.97
C LEU A 334 18.06 -25.61 7.68
N ARG A 335 18.31 -24.31 7.46
CA ARG A 335 19.07 -23.83 6.28
C ARG A 335 20.53 -24.25 6.33
N CYS A 336 21.10 -24.39 7.53
CA CYS A 336 22.46 -24.86 7.74
C CYS A 336 22.64 -26.38 7.50
N GLY A 337 21.54 -27.13 7.30
CA GLY A 337 21.54 -28.57 7.04
C GLY A 337 21.08 -29.45 8.21
N ALA A 338 20.49 -28.86 9.26
CA ALA A 338 20.03 -29.59 10.44
C ALA A 338 18.93 -30.60 10.10
N ARG A 339 19.08 -31.85 10.55
CA ARG A 339 18.15 -32.95 10.27
C ARG A 339 16.88 -32.87 11.10
N ARG A 340 17.00 -32.41 12.35
CA ARG A 340 15.90 -32.11 13.26
C ARG A 340 16.27 -30.93 14.13
N VAL A 341 15.29 -30.08 14.41
CA VAL A 341 15.44 -28.95 15.33
C VAL A 341 14.36 -29.06 16.38
N PHE A 342 14.75 -28.98 17.66
CA PHE A 342 13.83 -28.91 18.78
C PHE A 342 13.96 -27.53 19.42
N VAL A 343 12.84 -26.83 19.60
CA VAL A 343 12.75 -25.68 20.49
C VAL A 343 12.48 -26.22 21.89
N ILE A 344 13.39 -25.98 22.83
CA ILE A 344 13.44 -26.53 24.19
C ILE A 344 13.74 -25.37 25.15
N MET A 345 13.57 -25.56 26.45
CA MET A 345 13.92 -24.56 27.47
C MET A 345 15.05 -25.17 28.38
N LYS A 346 16.19 -24.46 28.60
CA LYS A 346 17.31 -24.72 29.58
C LYS A 346 17.85 -26.20 29.73
N ASN A 347 18.94 -26.76 29.14
CA ASN A 347 20.33 -26.72 29.71
C ASN A 347 21.39 -27.78 29.18
N GLY A 348 22.49 -27.38 28.48
CA GLY A 348 23.90 -27.88 28.74
C GLY A 348 24.63 -28.78 27.70
N ARG A 349 25.94 -28.51 27.41
CA ARG A 349 26.78 -28.95 26.23
C ARG A 349 26.64 -30.43 25.80
N VAL A 350 26.49 -30.65 24.49
CA VAL A 350 25.59 -31.72 24.03
C VAL A 350 26.25 -32.78 23.14
N ALA A 351 26.39 -33.98 23.71
CA ALA A 351 25.87 -35.21 23.08
C ALA A 351 24.43 -35.50 23.55
N GLY A 352 24.01 -34.84 24.64
CA GLY A 352 22.63 -34.71 25.09
C GLY A 352 22.48 -33.63 26.17
N LEU A 353 21.25 -33.19 26.37
CA LEU A 353 20.81 -32.14 27.30
C LEU A 353 20.18 -32.80 28.53
N GLN A 354 20.46 -32.35 29.76
CA GLN A 354 19.75 -32.82 30.97
C GLN A 354 18.88 -31.70 31.54
N LEU A 355 17.57 -31.95 31.63
CA LEU A 355 16.53 -31.02 32.08
C LEU A 355 15.94 -31.50 33.41
N CYS A 356 15.71 -30.59 34.36
CA CYS A 356 14.69 -30.77 35.41
C CYS A 356 13.31 -30.38 34.85
N ARG A 357 12.23 -30.92 35.41
CA ARG A 357 10.87 -30.46 35.10
C ARG A 357 10.63 -29.15 35.86
N THR A 358 9.96 -28.19 35.22
CA THR A 358 9.47 -27.00 35.91
C THR A 358 7.96 -27.03 36.03
N GLU A 359 7.43 -26.63 37.18
CA GLU A 359 5.99 -26.45 37.38
C GLU A 359 5.69 -25.09 38.03
N GLN A 360 4.50 -24.57 37.73
CA GLN A 360 4.05 -23.28 38.25
C GLN A 360 3.18 -23.51 39.50
N THR A 361 3.47 -22.80 40.57
CA THR A 361 2.67 -22.83 41.81
C THR A 361 1.32 -22.12 41.61
N GLU A 362 0.38 -22.33 42.54
CA GLU A 362 -0.89 -21.58 42.56
C GLU A 362 -0.68 -20.05 42.71
N GLU A 363 0.48 -19.64 43.24
CA GLU A 363 0.88 -18.24 43.42
C GLU A 363 1.53 -17.64 42.15
N GLY A 364 1.82 -18.47 41.14
CA GLY A 364 2.39 -18.06 39.85
C GLY A 364 3.91 -18.17 39.74
N ASP A 365 4.60 -18.54 40.82
CA ASP A 365 6.05 -18.79 40.84
C ASP A 365 6.40 -20.11 40.16
N TRP A 366 7.65 -20.26 39.70
CA TRP A 366 8.13 -21.47 39.03
C TRP A 366 9.10 -22.25 39.90
N LEU A 367 8.76 -23.51 40.19
CA LEU A 367 9.62 -24.47 40.88
C LEU A 367 10.38 -25.33 39.87
N GLU A 368 11.62 -25.70 40.20
CA GLU A 368 12.42 -26.70 39.47
C GLU A 368 12.43 -28.01 40.25
N ASP A 369 11.88 -29.08 39.67
CA ASP A 369 11.90 -30.44 40.24
C ASP A 369 13.18 -31.16 39.80
N GLU A 370 14.14 -31.22 40.72
CA GLU A 370 15.45 -31.86 40.50
C GLU A 370 15.39 -33.38 40.38
N GLU A 371 14.29 -34.04 40.79
CA GLU A 371 14.11 -35.49 40.65
C GLU A 371 13.53 -35.88 39.27
N GLN A 372 12.64 -35.06 38.70
CA GLN A 372 12.02 -35.29 37.40
C GLN A 372 12.92 -34.89 36.22
N ILE A 373 13.90 -35.75 35.94
CA ILE A 373 14.96 -35.50 34.96
C ILE A 373 14.65 -36.04 33.55
N VAL A 374 14.84 -35.22 32.50
CA VAL A 374 14.78 -35.62 31.08
C VAL A 374 16.16 -35.51 30.43
N ARG A 375 16.58 -36.54 29.67
CA ARG A 375 17.84 -36.56 28.90
C ARG A 375 17.58 -36.60 27.39
N LEU A 376 17.95 -35.54 26.65
CA LEU A 376 17.64 -35.38 25.23
C LEU A 376 18.91 -35.34 24.37
N LYS A 377 19.14 -36.36 23.53
CA LYS A 377 20.30 -36.39 22.62
C LYS A 377 20.24 -35.25 21.60
N ALA A 378 21.39 -34.61 21.37
CA ALA A 378 21.58 -33.71 20.24
C ALA A 378 23.07 -33.55 19.92
N ASP A 379 23.37 -32.73 18.91
CA ASP A 379 24.73 -32.48 18.41
C ASP A 379 25.12 -30.99 18.54
N TYR A 380 24.13 -30.09 18.66
CA TYR A 380 24.33 -28.64 18.80
C TYR A 380 23.32 -27.99 19.77
N ILE A 381 23.75 -26.93 20.47
CA ILE A 381 22.88 -25.97 21.19
C ILE A 381 22.97 -24.60 20.52
N ILE A 382 21.82 -23.93 20.40
CA ILE A 382 21.75 -22.48 20.19
C ILE A 382 20.97 -21.84 21.35
N SER A 383 21.62 -20.96 22.11
CA SER A 383 21.02 -20.25 23.26
C SER A 383 20.39 -18.92 22.83
N ALA A 384 19.08 -18.76 23.04
CA ALA A 384 18.28 -17.60 22.61
C ALA A 384 17.50 -16.96 23.77
N PHE A 385 18.15 -16.77 24.93
CA PHE A 385 17.56 -16.16 26.14
C PHE A 385 17.46 -14.63 26.11
N GLY A 386 17.42 -14.03 24.92
CA GLY A 386 17.47 -12.59 24.73
C GLY A 386 18.88 -11.99 24.81
N SER A 387 18.92 -10.65 24.88
CA SER A 387 20.14 -9.84 24.82
C SER A 387 20.18 -8.84 25.98
N MET A 388 21.35 -8.28 26.27
CA MET A 388 21.57 -7.33 27.37
C MET A 388 22.75 -6.40 27.10
N LEU A 389 22.90 -5.34 27.90
CA LEU A 389 24.09 -4.48 27.93
C LEU A 389 24.96 -4.88 29.13
N ASN A 390 26.14 -5.48 28.85
CA ASN A 390 27.07 -5.97 29.87
C ASN A 390 28.53 -5.52 29.70
N GLU A 391 28.94 -4.98 28.55
CA GLU A 391 30.31 -4.45 28.37
C GLU A 391 30.53 -3.24 29.31
N PRO A 392 31.46 -3.30 30.29
CA PRO A 392 31.69 -2.20 31.23
C PRO A 392 32.16 -0.93 30.53
N GLN A 393 33.06 -1.06 29.55
CA GLN A 393 33.58 0.03 28.72
C GLN A 393 32.46 0.82 28.01
N VAL A 394 31.40 0.15 27.55
CA VAL A 394 30.26 0.82 26.91
C VAL A 394 29.41 1.58 27.94
N LYS A 395 29.26 1.05 29.15
CA LYS A 395 28.56 1.74 30.25
C LYS A 395 29.35 2.94 30.77
N GLU A 396 30.67 2.79 30.91
CA GLU A 396 31.59 3.87 31.28
C GLU A 396 31.60 4.98 30.22
N ALA A 397 31.57 4.62 28.93
CA ALA A 397 31.44 5.58 27.83
C ALA A 397 30.12 6.36 27.82
N MET A 398 29.08 5.87 28.51
CA MET A 398 27.80 6.55 28.73
C MET A 398 27.77 7.43 29.99
N ALA A 399 28.83 7.49 30.79
CA ALA A 399 28.86 8.39 31.95
C ALA A 399 28.69 9.86 31.52
N PRO A 400 27.97 10.71 32.28
CA PRO A 400 27.36 10.46 33.59
C PRO A 400 25.87 10.03 33.54
N VAL A 401 25.37 9.49 32.42
CA VAL A 401 23.96 9.08 32.29
C VAL A 401 23.59 8.06 33.37
N LYS A 402 22.48 8.32 34.08
CA LYS A 402 21.93 7.40 35.08
C LYS A 402 21.47 6.10 34.43
N MET A 403 21.71 5.00 35.13
CA MET A 403 21.30 3.66 34.70
C MET A 403 20.18 3.16 35.61
N THR A 404 19.22 2.46 35.02
CA THR A 404 18.16 1.73 35.74
C THR A 404 18.74 0.53 36.50
N ARG A 405 17.93 -0.08 37.38
CA ARG A 405 18.27 -1.36 38.05
C ARG A 405 18.60 -2.51 37.09
N TRP A 406 18.21 -2.40 35.81
CA TRP A 406 18.46 -3.40 34.77
C TRP A 406 19.77 -3.14 33.99
N GLY A 407 20.50 -2.08 34.31
CA GLY A 407 21.78 -1.75 33.67
C GLY A 407 21.67 -1.09 32.29
N THR A 408 20.48 -0.57 31.97
CA THR A 408 20.17 0.27 30.79
C THR A 408 20.05 1.75 31.18
N PRO A 409 20.22 2.71 30.26
CA PRO A 409 19.96 4.13 30.52
C PRO A 409 18.55 4.39 31.08
N GLU A 410 18.45 5.25 32.09
CA GLU A 410 17.19 5.81 32.58
C GLU A 410 16.72 6.91 31.63
N VAL A 411 15.48 6.81 31.12
CA VAL A 411 14.86 7.81 30.23
C VAL A 411 13.48 8.24 30.72
N ASN A 412 13.11 9.47 30.40
CA ASN A 412 11.72 9.93 30.44
C ASN A 412 10.93 9.29 29.29
N THR A 413 9.77 8.70 29.59
CA THR A 413 8.97 7.90 28.64
C THR A 413 8.24 8.71 27.58
N ASP A 414 8.09 10.02 27.78
CA ASP A 414 7.34 10.91 26.90
C ASP A 414 8.27 11.69 25.96
N THR A 415 9.53 11.90 26.38
CA THR A 415 10.52 12.71 25.65
C THR A 415 11.77 11.94 25.20
N MET A 416 11.95 10.68 25.61
CA MET A 416 13.17 9.86 25.40
C MET A 416 14.47 10.48 25.97
N GLN A 417 14.37 11.54 26.76
CA GLN A 417 15.52 12.24 27.36
C GLN A 417 16.09 11.44 28.54
N THR A 418 17.42 11.36 28.63
CA THR A 418 18.11 10.74 29.76
C THR A 418 18.22 11.70 30.96
N SER A 419 18.98 11.33 32.00
CA SER A 419 19.37 12.27 33.06
C SER A 419 20.22 13.45 32.58
N GLU A 420 20.87 13.33 31.42
CA GLU A 420 21.64 14.39 30.78
C GLU A 420 20.77 15.10 29.72
N PRO A 421 20.46 16.41 29.85
CA PRO A 421 19.47 17.07 28.99
C PRO A 421 19.75 17.02 27.48
N TRP A 422 21.03 16.91 27.12
CA TRP A 422 21.53 16.88 25.73
C TRP A 422 21.68 15.45 25.18
N VAL A 423 21.34 14.43 25.96
CA VAL A 423 21.46 13.00 25.60
C VAL A 423 20.10 12.31 25.69
N PHE A 424 19.75 11.62 24.61
CA PHE A 424 18.52 10.87 24.42
C PHE A 424 18.85 9.39 24.19
N ALA A 425 17.91 8.48 24.46
CA ALA A 425 18.07 7.06 24.13
C ALA A 425 16.73 6.42 23.73
N GLY A 426 16.75 5.45 22.82
CA GLY A 426 15.53 4.80 22.33
C GLY A 426 15.77 3.48 21.60
N GLY A 427 14.71 2.69 21.45
CA GLY A 427 14.79 1.28 21.03
C GLY A 427 15.18 0.36 22.20
N ASP A 428 15.68 -0.84 21.91
CA ASP A 428 15.92 -1.89 22.92
C ASP A 428 16.77 -1.43 24.12
N ILE A 429 17.69 -0.49 23.89
CA ILE A 429 18.56 0.08 24.93
C ILE A 429 17.77 0.85 26.01
N ALA A 430 16.63 1.44 25.67
CA ALA A 430 15.76 2.16 26.60
C ALA A 430 14.75 1.25 27.34
N GLY A 431 14.63 -0.03 26.94
CA GLY A 431 13.63 -0.96 27.47
C GLY A 431 12.17 -0.66 27.10
N LEU A 432 11.93 0.46 26.42
CA LEU A 432 10.66 0.90 25.86
C LEU A 432 10.93 1.49 24.47
N ALA A 433 10.03 1.23 23.52
CA ALA A 433 10.07 1.84 22.20
C ALA A 433 8.82 2.70 22.01
N ASN A 434 8.99 4.03 22.02
CA ASN A 434 8.17 5.07 21.36
C ASN A 434 8.50 6.48 21.89
N THR A 435 8.12 7.52 21.12
CA THR A 435 8.00 8.97 21.44
C THR A 435 9.20 9.90 21.16
N THR A 436 9.01 11.20 21.46
CA THR A 436 9.48 12.36 20.66
C THR A 436 9.90 13.52 21.59
N SER A 437 10.98 14.25 21.29
CA SER A 437 11.53 15.28 22.19
C SER A 437 11.20 16.74 21.82
N GLN A 438 11.25 17.63 22.81
CA GLN A 438 11.21 19.10 22.66
C GLN A 438 12.47 19.73 23.29
N HIS A 439 12.94 20.86 22.76
CA HIS A 439 14.06 21.61 23.35
C HIS A 439 14.08 23.11 23.04
N GLY A 440 14.47 23.90 24.06
CA GLY A 440 15.31 25.11 23.94
C GLY A 440 14.68 26.41 23.41
N HIS A 441 13.83 26.34 22.40
CA HIS A 441 13.13 27.48 21.80
C HIS A 441 11.61 27.28 21.92
N SER A 442 10.82 28.34 21.69
CA SER A 442 9.36 28.21 21.62
C SER A 442 8.92 27.52 20.33
N VAL A 443 9.12 26.20 20.27
CA VAL A 443 8.46 25.32 19.33
C VAL A 443 6.96 25.29 19.63
N ASP A 444 6.16 24.93 18.63
CA ASP A 444 4.72 24.77 18.81
C ASP A 444 4.45 23.70 19.90
N PRO A 445 3.57 23.96 20.90
CA PRO A 445 3.22 22.97 21.91
C PRO A 445 2.58 21.71 21.31
N VAL A 446 2.02 21.79 20.09
CA VAL A 446 1.56 20.64 19.31
C VAL A 446 2.72 20.12 18.44
N PRO A 447 3.17 18.87 18.60
CA PRO A 447 4.21 18.28 17.75
C PRO A 447 3.83 18.30 16.26
N LYS A 448 4.74 18.81 15.43
CA LYS A 448 4.58 18.93 13.96
C LYS A 448 5.79 18.32 13.25
N LEU A 449 5.94 17.00 13.34
CA LEU A 449 6.96 16.28 12.56
C LEU A 449 6.61 16.34 11.06
N PRO A 450 7.55 16.69 10.16
CA PRO A 450 7.24 16.74 8.74
C PRO A 450 7.05 15.36 8.11
N LEU A 451 6.21 15.32 7.08
CA LEU A 451 5.87 14.12 6.30
C LEU A 451 7.05 13.63 5.45
N PHE A 452 6.87 12.49 4.78
CA PHE A 452 7.73 12.05 3.69
C PHE A 452 7.41 12.84 2.41
N TYR A 453 8.45 13.26 1.69
CA TYR A 453 8.34 13.94 0.41
C TYR A 453 9.30 13.34 -0.63
N SER A 454 8.89 13.36 -1.89
CA SER A 454 9.75 13.11 -3.06
C SER A 454 9.52 14.15 -4.16
N ALA A 455 10.27 14.06 -5.26
CA ALA A 455 10.07 14.91 -6.43
C ALA A 455 8.64 14.82 -7.03
N ILE A 456 7.89 13.73 -6.76
CA ILE A 456 6.48 13.63 -7.15
C ILE A 456 5.63 14.72 -6.50
N ASP A 457 5.88 15.08 -5.24
CA ASP A 457 5.00 15.99 -4.50
C ASP A 457 5.06 17.43 -5.04
N GLN A 458 6.13 17.78 -5.76
CA GLN A 458 6.29 19.06 -6.45
C GLN A 458 5.63 19.11 -7.84
N VAL A 459 5.08 18.01 -8.35
CA VAL A 459 4.42 18.01 -9.67
C VAL A 459 3.19 18.90 -9.66
N ASP A 460 3.15 19.85 -10.59
CA ASP A 460 1.98 20.69 -10.82
C ASP A 460 0.87 19.88 -11.50
N ILE A 461 -0.32 19.91 -10.89
CA ILE A 461 -1.55 19.29 -11.37
C ILE A 461 -2.65 20.34 -11.59
N SER A 462 -2.33 21.62 -11.56
CA SER A 462 -3.28 22.68 -11.88
C SER A 462 -3.69 22.64 -13.37
N VAL A 463 -4.85 23.23 -13.66
CA VAL A 463 -5.39 23.31 -15.01
C VAL A 463 -6.21 24.59 -15.18
N GLU A 464 -6.14 25.20 -16.36
CA GLU A 464 -6.96 26.36 -16.72
C GLU A 464 -8.10 25.89 -17.63
N VAL A 465 -9.34 26.28 -17.31
CA VAL A 465 -10.55 25.93 -18.07
C VAL A 465 -11.48 27.13 -18.11
N CYS A 466 -11.92 27.53 -19.32
CA CYS A 466 -12.75 28.73 -19.52
C CYS A 466 -12.17 30.03 -18.92
N GLY A 467 -10.84 30.16 -18.83
CA GLY A 467 -10.16 31.29 -18.18
C GLY A 467 -10.16 31.24 -16.64
N ILE A 468 -10.64 30.15 -16.04
CA ILE A 468 -10.64 29.90 -14.60
C ILE A 468 -9.48 28.97 -14.27
N HIS A 469 -8.66 29.34 -13.29
CA HIS A 469 -7.58 28.51 -12.77
C HIS A 469 -8.10 27.53 -11.70
N PHE A 470 -7.90 26.24 -11.91
CA PHE A 470 -8.20 25.17 -10.96
C PHE A 470 -6.87 24.67 -10.34
N PRO A 471 -6.70 24.72 -9.01
CA PRO A 471 -5.45 24.31 -8.37
C PRO A 471 -5.18 22.80 -8.46
N ASN A 472 -6.23 22.01 -8.71
CA ASN A 472 -6.16 20.60 -9.13
C ASN A 472 -7.47 20.25 -9.89
N PRO A 473 -7.52 19.19 -10.71
CA PRO A 473 -8.65 18.96 -11.61
C PRO A 473 -9.81 18.23 -10.92
N PHE A 474 -9.79 18.02 -9.60
CA PHE A 474 -10.77 17.23 -8.87
C PHE A 474 -11.74 18.12 -8.09
N GLY A 475 -13.04 17.85 -8.22
CA GLY A 475 -14.08 18.61 -7.54
C GLY A 475 -15.28 17.80 -7.12
N LEU A 476 -16.08 18.35 -6.20
CA LEU A 476 -17.33 17.72 -5.78
C LEU A 476 -18.46 18.06 -6.77
N ALA A 477 -19.16 17.03 -7.26
CA ALA A 477 -20.34 17.19 -8.11
C ALA A 477 -21.56 17.75 -7.34
N SER A 478 -22.52 18.31 -8.06
CA SER A 478 -23.83 18.78 -7.53
C SER A 478 -24.68 17.59 -7.04
N ALA A 479 -24.49 17.18 -5.78
CA ALA A 479 -24.89 15.85 -5.31
C ALA A 479 -24.92 15.77 -3.76
N PRO A 480 -25.23 14.60 -3.13
CA PRO A 480 -25.26 14.49 -1.67
C PRO A 480 -24.00 14.99 -0.93
N PRO A 481 -22.76 14.80 -1.43
CA PRO A 481 -21.56 15.40 -0.83
C PRO A 481 -21.55 16.93 -0.74
N THR A 482 -22.40 17.63 -1.49
CA THR A 482 -22.52 19.10 -1.49
C THR A 482 -23.89 19.59 -0.99
N THR A 483 -24.57 18.78 -0.17
CA THR A 483 -25.88 19.09 0.43
C THR A 483 -25.89 20.39 1.27
N SER A 484 -24.74 20.83 1.79
CA SER A 484 -24.63 22.08 2.56
C SER A 484 -23.25 22.74 2.44
N THR A 485 -23.22 24.04 2.70
CA THR A 485 -22.02 24.90 2.68
C THR A 485 -20.93 24.41 3.64
N ALA A 486 -21.32 23.91 4.81
CA ALA A 486 -20.41 23.32 5.79
C ALA A 486 -19.78 22.00 5.32
N MET A 487 -20.33 21.34 4.29
CA MET A 487 -19.68 20.20 3.63
C MET A 487 -18.65 20.69 2.60
N ILE A 488 -19.02 21.65 1.75
CA ILE A 488 -18.11 22.24 0.75
C ILE A 488 -16.89 22.90 1.42
N ARG A 489 -17.12 23.68 2.49
CA ARG A 489 -16.06 24.28 3.33
C ARG A 489 -15.06 23.24 3.83
N ARG A 490 -15.54 22.11 4.34
CA ARG A 490 -14.68 21.02 4.81
C ARG A 490 -13.96 20.34 3.65
N ALA A 491 -14.57 20.20 2.49
CA ALA A 491 -13.91 19.68 1.31
C ALA A 491 -12.75 20.59 0.85
N PHE A 492 -12.94 21.90 0.82
CA PHE A 492 -11.84 22.85 0.53
C PHE A 492 -10.73 22.78 1.58
N GLN A 493 -11.07 22.64 2.87
CA GLN A 493 -10.09 22.36 3.94
C GLN A 493 -9.34 21.04 3.79
N GLN A 494 -9.83 20.08 3.00
CA GLN A 494 -9.11 18.84 2.65
C GLN A 494 -8.33 18.97 1.32
N GLY A 495 -8.45 20.08 0.58
CA GLY A 495 -7.71 20.33 -0.66
C GLY A 495 -8.49 20.07 -1.96
N TRP A 496 -9.82 19.92 -1.93
CA TRP A 496 -10.62 19.80 -3.16
C TRP A 496 -10.50 21.07 -4.01
N GLY A 497 -10.10 20.94 -5.28
CA GLY A 497 -9.79 22.09 -6.13
C GLY A 497 -11.02 22.93 -6.49
N PHE A 498 -12.17 22.26 -6.65
CA PHE A 498 -13.45 22.93 -6.88
C PHE A 498 -14.64 22.19 -6.26
N ALA A 499 -15.79 22.86 -6.17
CA ALA A 499 -17.03 22.24 -5.74
C ALA A 499 -18.24 22.89 -6.40
N LEU A 500 -19.24 22.06 -6.70
CA LEU A 500 -20.55 22.53 -7.12
C LEU A 500 -21.48 22.68 -5.92
N THR A 501 -22.28 23.74 -5.88
CA THR A 501 -23.47 23.75 -5.02
C THR A 501 -24.39 22.59 -5.40
N LYS A 502 -25.14 22.02 -4.44
CA LYS A 502 -26.29 21.17 -4.78
C LYS A 502 -27.29 22.05 -5.54
N THR A 503 -27.76 21.57 -6.69
CA THR A 503 -28.66 22.30 -7.60
C THR A 503 -29.74 23.06 -6.85
N PHE A 504 -29.94 24.34 -7.11
CA PHE A 504 -31.04 25.12 -6.52
C PHE A 504 -31.88 25.83 -7.58
N GLY A 505 -33.12 26.14 -7.20
CA GLY A 505 -34.09 26.86 -8.02
C GLY A 505 -34.62 28.10 -7.31
N LEU A 506 -35.50 28.85 -7.97
CA LEU A 506 -36.22 29.98 -7.37
C LEU A 506 -37.17 29.50 -6.26
N ASN A 507 -37.59 30.40 -5.37
CA ASN A 507 -38.45 30.03 -4.22
C ASN A 507 -39.80 29.39 -4.64
N LYS A 508 -40.29 29.71 -5.86
CA LYS A 508 -41.51 29.10 -6.43
C LYS A 508 -41.33 27.64 -6.85
N ASP A 509 -40.08 27.23 -7.10
CA ASP A 509 -39.69 25.90 -7.58
C ASP A 509 -39.18 25.01 -6.43
N LEU A 510 -39.40 25.41 -5.17
CA LEU A 510 -39.00 24.63 -3.99
C LEU A 510 -39.57 23.21 -4.01
N VAL A 511 -38.78 22.30 -3.46
CA VAL A 511 -39.01 20.86 -3.48
C VAL A 511 -39.02 20.28 -2.07
N THR A 512 -39.46 19.03 -1.96
CA THR A 512 -39.37 18.24 -0.73
C THR A 512 -38.97 16.82 -1.10
N ASN A 513 -37.91 16.30 -0.48
CA ASN A 513 -37.39 14.99 -0.77
C ASN A 513 -38.18 13.89 -0.07
N VAL A 514 -38.33 12.74 -0.75
CA VAL A 514 -38.89 11.52 -0.14
C VAL A 514 -37.82 10.74 0.64
N SER A 515 -38.24 9.80 1.47
CA SER A 515 -37.36 8.88 2.22
C SER A 515 -37.98 7.48 2.27
N PRO A 516 -37.23 6.39 2.00
CA PRO A 516 -35.82 6.34 1.58
C PRO A 516 -35.62 6.76 0.12
N ARG A 517 -34.47 7.38 -0.19
CA ARG A 517 -34.18 7.93 -1.53
C ARG A 517 -32.80 7.63 -2.11
N ILE A 518 -31.87 7.03 -1.36
CA ILE A 518 -30.56 6.60 -1.85
C ILE A 518 -30.36 5.14 -1.43
N VAL A 519 -29.94 4.28 -2.35
CA VAL A 519 -29.63 2.87 -2.09
C VAL A 519 -28.32 2.44 -2.74
N ARG A 520 -27.70 1.42 -2.13
CA ARG A 520 -26.58 0.67 -2.72
C ARG A 520 -26.93 0.06 -4.08
N GLY A 521 -25.92 -0.13 -4.91
CA GLY A 521 -26.00 -0.87 -6.17
C GLY A 521 -26.22 -2.37 -6.00
N THR A 522 -26.75 -3.03 -7.03
CA THR A 522 -26.77 -4.50 -7.18
C THR A 522 -25.86 -4.96 -8.33
N THR A 523 -25.21 -4.01 -9.02
CA THR A 523 -24.36 -4.24 -10.20
C THR A 523 -23.18 -5.18 -9.96
N SER A 524 -22.71 -5.29 -8.70
CA SER A 524 -21.66 -6.21 -8.24
C SER A 524 -22.20 -7.37 -7.36
N GLY A 525 -23.50 -7.68 -7.44
CA GLY A 525 -24.13 -8.74 -6.66
C GLY A 525 -24.30 -8.40 -5.18
N HIS A 526 -24.27 -9.42 -4.32
CA HIS A 526 -24.50 -9.31 -2.86
C HIS A 526 -23.25 -8.88 -2.06
N MET A 527 -22.47 -7.92 -2.59
CA MET A 527 -21.24 -7.42 -1.98
C MET A 527 -21.48 -6.13 -1.18
N PHE A 528 -21.52 -6.24 0.15
CA PHE A 528 -21.79 -5.15 1.10
C PHE A 528 -20.53 -4.52 1.70
N GLY A 529 -20.66 -3.29 2.21
CA GLY A 529 -19.57 -2.52 2.82
C GLY A 529 -18.88 -1.59 1.80
N PRO A 530 -17.54 -1.50 1.79
CA PRO A 530 -16.79 -0.57 0.94
C PRO A 530 -16.95 -0.87 -0.56
N GLY A 531 -16.61 0.10 -1.41
CA GLY A 531 -16.48 -0.09 -2.85
C GLY A 531 -17.77 -0.49 -3.56
N GLN A 532 -18.90 0.16 -3.26
CA GLN A 532 -20.16 -0.09 -3.96
C GLN A 532 -20.05 0.31 -5.43
N GLY A 533 -20.17 -0.67 -6.33
CA GLY A 533 -20.02 -0.51 -7.78
C GLY A 533 -21.14 0.29 -8.46
N SER A 534 -22.12 0.76 -7.71
CA SER A 534 -23.04 1.84 -8.07
C SER A 534 -23.85 2.28 -6.84
N PHE A 535 -24.50 3.43 -6.95
CA PHE A 535 -25.65 3.79 -6.12
C PHE A 535 -26.83 4.13 -7.04
N LEU A 536 -28.05 4.03 -6.53
CA LEU A 536 -29.22 4.64 -7.14
C LEU A 536 -29.79 5.67 -6.19
N ASN A 537 -30.18 6.82 -6.72
CA ASN A 537 -30.91 7.84 -5.99
C ASN A 537 -32.24 8.17 -6.71
N ILE A 538 -33.20 8.66 -5.94
CA ILE A 538 -34.42 9.34 -6.39
C ILE A 538 -34.51 10.70 -5.68
N GLU A 539 -33.36 11.34 -5.51
CA GLU A 539 -33.26 12.65 -4.85
C GLU A 539 -33.52 13.78 -5.85
N LEU A 540 -34.15 14.85 -5.38
CA LEU A 540 -34.45 16.04 -6.18
C LEU A 540 -33.28 17.04 -6.13
N ILE A 541 -33.55 18.29 -6.52
CA ILE A 541 -32.68 19.43 -6.27
C ILE A 541 -32.61 19.74 -4.75
N SER A 542 -31.87 20.78 -4.37
CA SER A 542 -31.72 21.22 -2.99
C SER A 542 -33.06 21.66 -2.39
N GLU A 543 -33.32 21.25 -1.15
CA GLU A 543 -34.43 21.76 -0.33
C GLU A 543 -34.09 23.13 0.31
N LYS A 544 -32.89 23.65 0.07
CA LYS A 544 -32.44 24.96 0.56
C LYS A 544 -32.64 26.02 -0.53
N THR A 545 -33.05 27.21 -0.10
CA THR A 545 -33.42 28.34 -0.97
C THR A 545 -32.23 28.89 -1.78
N ALA A 546 -32.52 29.58 -2.88
CA ALA A 546 -31.51 30.34 -3.62
C ALA A 546 -30.76 31.35 -2.72
N ALA A 547 -31.46 32.01 -1.79
CA ALA A 547 -30.85 32.94 -0.84
C ALA A 547 -29.79 32.28 0.05
N TYR A 548 -30.06 31.07 0.57
CA TYR A 548 -29.06 30.29 1.31
C TYR A 548 -27.81 30.03 0.47
N TRP A 549 -27.99 29.60 -0.78
CA TRP A 549 -26.86 29.27 -1.66
C TRP A 549 -26.07 30.50 -2.10
N CYS A 550 -26.73 31.61 -2.44
CA CYS A 550 -26.05 32.85 -2.82
C CYS A 550 -25.22 33.41 -1.65
N GLN A 551 -25.77 33.48 -0.44
CA GLN A 551 -24.99 33.86 0.75
C GLN A 551 -23.80 32.89 0.97
N SER A 552 -24.06 31.59 0.83
CA SER A 552 -23.06 30.55 1.03
C SER A 552 -21.90 30.59 0.02
N VAL A 553 -22.17 30.93 -1.23
CA VAL A 553 -21.13 31.10 -2.27
C VAL A 553 -20.26 32.30 -1.93
N ALA A 554 -20.85 33.44 -1.55
CA ALA A 554 -20.11 34.62 -1.12
C ALA A 554 -19.21 34.32 0.10
N GLU A 555 -19.72 33.58 1.10
CA GLU A 555 -18.93 33.11 2.25
C GLU A 555 -17.79 32.16 1.84
N LEU A 556 -18.04 31.22 0.93
CA LEU A 556 -17.02 30.28 0.45
C LEU A 556 -15.93 31.00 -0.35
N LYS A 557 -16.27 31.92 -1.24
CA LYS A 557 -15.30 32.64 -2.07
C LYS A 557 -14.50 33.67 -1.29
N LYS A 558 -15.08 34.26 -0.24
CA LYS A 558 -14.35 35.10 0.72
C LYS A 558 -13.26 34.32 1.45
N ASP A 559 -13.58 33.11 1.91
CA ASP A 559 -12.68 32.34 2.77
C ASP A 559 -11.74 31.40 1.98
N PHE A 560 -12.09 31.07 0.74
CA PHE A 560 -11.34 30.20 -0.17
C PHE A 560 -11.26 30.83 -1.59
N PRO A 561 -10.57 31.97 -1.76
CA PRO A 561 -10.56 32.70 -3.03
C PRO A 561 -9.97 31.88 -4.19
N ASN A 562 -8.99 31.01 -3.89
CA ASN A 562 -8.29 30.17 -4.86
C ASN A 562 -9.02 28.86 -5.21
N ASN A 563 -10.09 28.51 -4.49
CA ASN A 563 -10.91 27.33 -4.79
C ASN A 563 -12.08 27.75 -5.67
N VAL A 564 -12.41 26.94 -6.68
CA VAL A 564 -13.47 27.27 -7.63
C VAL A 564 -14.84 26.82 -7.10
N VAL A 565 -15.80 27.73 -7.03
CA VAL A 565 -17.18 27.49 -6.61
C VAL A 565 -18.11 27.66 -7.81
N ILE A 566 -18.72 26.56 -8.23
CA ILE A 566 -19.64 26.53 -9.38
C ILE A 566 -21.08 26.43 -8.85
N SER A 567 -21.93 27.39 -9.23
CA SER A 567 -23.34 27.36 -8.81
C SER A 567 -24.18 26.51 -9.76
N SER A 568 -24.64 25.35 -9.29
CA SER A 568 -25.56 24.49 -10.03
C SER A 568 -26.99 25.03 -9.87
N ILE A 569 -27.64 25.39 -10.98
CA ILE A 569 -28.95 26.06 -11.02
C ILE A 569 -29.95 25.36 -11.94
N MET A 570 -31.24 25.48 -11.63
CA MET A 570 -32.32 24.89 -12.43
C MET A 570 -33.62 25.69 -12.33
N CYS A 571 -34.23 25.97 -13.48
CA CYS A 571 -35.56 26.57 -13.62
C CYS A 571 -36.41 25.80 -14.63
N SER A 572 -37.69 26.19 -14.73
CA SER A 572 -38.57 25.76 -15.84
C SER A 572 -38.07 26.24 -17.20
N TYR A 573 -38.69 25.79 -18.30
CA TYR A 573 -38.42 26.35 -19.62
C TYR A 573 -39.07 27.75 -19.79
N ASN A 574 -38.59 28.71 -19.00
CA ASN A 574 -38.99 30.11 -18.99
C ASN A 574 -37.73 31.01 -19.00
N LYS A 575 -37.72 32.02 -19.88
CA LYS A 575 -36.55 32.86 -20.08
C LYS A 575 -36.24 33.72 -18.86
N GLU A 576 -37.27 34.35 -18.31
CA GLU A 576 -37.17 35.30 -17.21
C GLU A 576 -36.57 34.62 -15.96
N ASP A 577 -37.02 33.40 -15.64
CA ASP A 577 -36.54 32.59 -14.53
C ASP A 577 -35.04 32.24 -14.64
N TRP A 578 -34.62 31.76 -15.82
CA TRP A 578 -33.21 31.42 -16.07
C TRP A 578 -32.32 32.67 -16.03
N THR A 579 -32.81 33.81 -16.51
CA THR A 579 -32.10 35.10 -16.40
C THR A 579 -32.01 35.56 -14.94
N GLU A 580 -33.11 35.51 -14.17
CA GLU A 580 -33.16 35.91 -12.76
C GLU A 580 -32.18 35.09 -11.91
N ILE A 581 -32.27 33.76 -11.95
CA ILE A 581 -31.42 32.90 -11.12
C ILE A 581 -29.94 32.96 -11.52
N ALA A 582 -29.65 33.16 -12.81
CA ALA A 582 -28.28 33.34 -13.28
C ALA A 582 -27.66 34.64 -12.76
N ILE A 583 -28.39 35.75 -12.81
CA ILE A 583 -27.95 37.03 -12.24
C ILE A 583 -27.76 36.92 -10.72
N MET A 584 -28.67 36.25 -10.00
CA MET A 584 -28.52 36.02 -8.56
C MET A 584 -27.25 35.21 -8.23
N ALA A 585 -26.98 34.16 -9.00
CA ALA A 585 -25.81 33.30 -8.79
C ALA A 585 -24.49 33.99 -9.22
N GLU A 586 -24.46 34.75 -10.32
CA GLU A 586 -23.32 35.59 -10.73
C GLU A 586 -23.03 36.64 -9.65
N ALA A 587 -24.05 37.36 -9.17
CA ALA A 587 -23.92 38.38 -8.13
C ALA A 587 -23.46 37.83 -6.76
N SER A 588 -23.58 36.52 -6.52
CA SER A 588 -23.03 35.87 -5.32
C SER A 588 -21.50 35.69 -5.34
N GLY A 589 -20.87 35.95 -6.49
CA GLY A 589 -19.43 35.75 -6.68
C GLY A 589 -19.05 34.32 -7.12
N ALA A 590 -19.99 33.51 -7.62
CA ALA A 590 -19.69 32.21 -8.20
C ALA A 590 -18.70 32.35 -9.38
N ASP A 591 -17.69 31.49 -9.46
CA ASP A 591 -16.70 31.54 -10.55
C ASP A 591 -17.32 31.07 -11.89
N ALA A 592 -18.32 30.19 -11.82
CA ALA A 592 -19.09 29.71 -12.97
C ALA A 592 -20.48 29.22 -12.57
N LEU A 593 -21.35 29.03 -13.56
CA LEU A 593 -22.68 28.44 -13.40
C LEU A 593 -22.76 27.07 -14.10
N GLU A 594 -23.43 26.10 -13.48
CA GLU A 594 -23.79 24.84 -14.14
C GLU A 594 -25.32 24.75 -14.32
N LEU A 595 -25.77 24.64 -15.57
CA LEU A 595 -27.19 24.58 -15.90
C LEU A 595 -27.68 23.13 -15.82
N ASN A 596 -28.50 22.79 -14.82
CA ASN A 596 -28.94 21.42 -14.61
C ASN A 596 -30.11 21.05 -15.53
N LEU A 597 -29.78 20.61 -16.74
CA LEU A 597 -30.75 20.19 -17.75
C LEU A 597 -31.01 18.68 -17.74
N SER A 598 -30.65 17.96 -16.66
CA SER A 598 -30.58 16.49 -16.72
C SER A 598 -31.13 15.75 -15.51
N CYS A 599 -31.63 16.45 -14.48
CA CYS A 599 -32.32 15.80 -13.37
C CYS A 599 -33.53 14.98 -13.88
N PRO A 600 -33.54 13.64 -13.72
CA PRO A 600 -34.54 12.76 -14.33
C PRO A 600 -35.74 12.47 -13.41
N HIS A 601 -35.77 13.01 -12.19
CA HIS A 601 -36.71 12.65 -11.13
C HIS A 601 -37.53 13.87 -10.71
N GLY A 602 -38.87 13.76 -10.69
CA GLY A 602 -39.80 14.80 -10.23
C GLY A 602 -39.89 16.09 -11.05
N MET A 603 -38.94 16.34 -11.95
CA MET A 603 -38.82 17.61 -12.71
C MET A 603 -39.39 17.55 -14.12
N GLY A 604 -39.34 16.39 -14.78
CA GLY A 604 -39.86 16.24 -16.15
C GLY A 604 -41.36 16.52 -16.26
N GLU A 605 -42.13 16.13 -15.25
CA GLU A 605 -43.58 16.41 -15.13
C GLU A 605 -43.88 17.91 -14.95
N ARG A 606 -42.89 18.72 -14.57
CA ARG A 606 -42.95 20.18 -14.45
C ARG A 606 -42.29 20.92 -15.62
N GLY A 607 -41.89 20.21 -16.67
CA GLY A 607 -41.20 20.80 -17.83
C GLY A 607 -39.79 21.31 -17.51
N MET A 608 -39.09 20.70 -16.54
CA MET A 608 -37.72 21.04 -16.15
C MET A 608 -36.77 19.83 -16.19
N GLY A 609 -35.46 20.08 -16.02
CA GLY A 609 -34.45 19.03 -15.96
C GLY A 609 -34.39 18.21 -17.26
N LEU A 610 -34.52 16.89 -17.16
CA LEU A 610 -34.41 15.97 -18.31
C LEU A 610 -35.37 16.30 -19.47
N ALA A 611 -36.54 16.90 -19.20
CA ALA A 611 -37.47 17.34 -20.23
C ALA A 611 -36.85 18.38 -21.19
N CYS A 612 -35.95 19.23 -20.69
CA CYS A 612 -35.22 20.20 -21.51
C CYS A 612 -33.96 19.58 -22.12
N GLY A 613 -33.18 18.81 -21.35
CA GLY A 613 -31.88 18.27 -21.80
C GLY A 613 -31.94 17.22 -22.91
N GLN A 614 -33.13 16.70 -23.23
CA GLN A 614 -33.34 15.79 -24.35
C GLN A 614 -33.72 16.50 -25.66
N ASP A 615 -34.02 17.81 -25.62
CA ASP A 615 -34.34 18.63 -26.80
C ASP A 615 -33.18 19.61 -27.10
N PRO A 616 -32.44 19.43 -28.21
CA PRO A 616 -31.34 20.32 -28.60
C PRO A 616 -31.76 21.80 -28.80
N VAL A 617 -33.03 22.07 -29.12
CA VAL A 617 -33.55 23.43 -29.26
C VAL A 617 -33.77 24.06 -27.89
N MET A 618 -34.37 23.33 -26.94
CA MET A 618 -34.54 23.84 -25.57
C MET A 618 -33.19 24.07 -24.88
N VAL A 619 -32.24 23.14 -25.01
CA VAL A 619 -30.87 23.31 -24.51
C VAL A 619 -30.24 24.57 -25.09
N ARG A 620 -30.27 24.76 -26.41
CA ARG A 620 -29.70 25.95 -27.08
C ARG A 620 -30.33 27.25 -26.54
N ASN A 621 -31.65 27.26 -26.40
CA ASN A 621 -32.37 28.45 -25.95
C ASN A 621 -32.05 28.79 -24.49
N ILE A 622 -32.04 27.82 -23.58
CA ILE A 622 -31.66 28.04 -22.17
C ILE A 622 -30.22 28.57 -22.08
N CYS A 623 -29.27 27.94 -22.78
CA CYS A 623 -27.89 28.44 -22.80
C CYS A 623 -27.83 29.89 -23.30
N HIS A 624 -28.54 30.22 -24.39
CA HIS A 624 -28.57 31.57 -24.95
C HIS A 624 -29.23 32.60 -24.01
N TRP A 625 -30.20 32.20 -23.18
CA TRP A 625 -30.81 33.08 -22.16
C TRP A 625 -29.87 33.43 -21.02
N VAL A 626 -28.93 32.54 -20.68
CA VAL A 626 -27.91 32.78 -19.66
C VAL A 626 -26.75 33.62 -20.21
N ARG A 627 -26.06 33.15 -21.27
CA ARG A 627 -25.17 33.98 -22.13
C ARG A 627 -24.58 33.28 -23.37
N GLY A 628 -24.92 32.02 -23.62
CA GLY A 628 -24.09 31.04 -24.33
C GLY A 628 -23.64 29.94 -23.36
N ALA A 629 -22.95 28.91 -23.85
CA ALA A 629 -22.36 27.88 -23.00
C ALA A 629 -20.88 27.70 -23.34
N ASP A 630 -20.02 27.93 -22.35
CA ASP A 630 -18.56 27.89 -22.51
C ASP A 630 -17.97 26.47 -22.42
N GLY A 631 -18.77 25.49 -21.98
CA GLY A 631 -18.41 24.09 -21.84
C GLY A 631 -19.61 23.21 -21.49
N VAL A 632 -19.38 21.91 -21.25
CA VAL A 632 -20.43 20.96 -20.83
C VAL A 632 -19.98 20.00 -19.72
N THR A 633 -20.88 19.71 -18.78
CA THR A 633 -20.71 18.61 -17.81
C THR A 633 -21.25 17.30 -18.40
N ALA A 634 -20.40 16.27 -18.50
CA ALA A 634 -20.73 14.97 -19.11
C ALA A 634 -20.37 13.81 -18.16
N THR A 635 -21.32 13.08 -17.55
CA THR A 635 -22.79 13.13 -17.71
C THR A 635 -23.52 12.90 -16.40
N ASN A 636 -24.70 13.52 -16.22
CA ASN A 636 -25.59 13.25 -15.08
C ASN A 636 -26.02 11.76 -15.02
N THR A 637 -26.60 11.37 -13.89
CA THR A 637 -27.08 10.02 -13.55
C THR A 637 -27.88 9.38 -14.68
N VAL A 638 -27.49 8.18 -15.07
CA VAL A 638 -28.27 7.36 -16.01
C VAL A 638 -29.58 6.95 -15.33
N SER A 639 -30.73 7.25 -15.94
CA SER A 639 -32.05 6.91 -15.38
C SER A 639 -32.27 5.39 -15.37
N GLY A 640 -32.63 4.81 -14.21
CA GLY A 640 -32.93 3.38 -14.10
C GLY A 640 -33.52 2.90 -12.77
N MET A 641 -33.38 1.60 -12.47
CA MET A 641 -33.83 0.96 -11.22
C MET A 641 -32.90 -0.19 -10.88
N MET A 642 -32.55 -0.31 -9.60
CA MET A 642 -31.47 -1.17 -9.14
C MET A 642 -31.88 -2.63 -8.92
N GLY A 643 -33.11 -2.91 -8.51
CA GLY A 643 -33.58 -4.28 -8.37
C GLY A 643 -35.03 -4.40 -7.93
N LEU A 644 -35.53 -5.64 -7.99
CA LEU A 644 -36.71 -6.07 -7.24
C LEU A 644 -36.26 -7.07 -6.16
N LYS A 645 -37.01 -7.15 -5.07
CA LYS A 645 -36.98 -8.28 -4.15
C LYS A 645 -37.73 -9.48 -4.75
N ALA A 646 -37.69 -10.63 -4.05
CA ALA A 646 -38.35 -11.85 -4.49
C ALA A 646 -39.89 -11.75 -4.56
N ASP A 647 -40.50 -10.84 -3.80
CA ASP A 647 -41.93 -10.50 -3.83
C ASP A 647 -42.30 -9.49 -4.94
N ALA A 648 -41.37 -9.24 -5.87
CA ALA A 648 -41.44 -8.22 -6.92
C ALA A 648 -41.53 -6.75 -6.45
N SER A 649 -41.37 -6.45 -5.16
CA SER A 649 -41.28 -5.07 -4.67
C SER A 649 -39.96 -4.40 -5.10
N PRO A 650 -39.96 -3.13 -5.57
CA PRO A 650 -38.75 -2.44 -5.98
C PRO A 650 -37.87 -2.02 -4.79
N TRP A 651 -36.58 -1.80 -5.03
CA TRP A 651 -35.64 -1.25 -4.04
C TRP A 651 -34.84 -0.08 -4.63
N PRO A 652 -35.06 1.17 -4.18
CA PRO A 652 -36.03 1.61 -3.16
C PRO A 652 -37.48 1.48 -3.66
N ALA A 653 -38.45 1.46 -2.73
CA ALA A 653 -39.84 1.12 -3.02
C ALA A 653 -40.74 2.36 -3.23
N VAL A 654 -40.69 3.01 -4.39
CA VAL A 654 -41.66 4.03 -4.85
C VAL A 654 -41.83 3.96 -6.38
N GLY A 655 -43.05 3.83 -6.90
CA GLY A 655 -43.34 3.96 -8.36
C GLY A 655 -42.84 2.83 -9.29
N LYS A 656 -42.98 3.01 -10.62
CA LYS A 656 -42.67 2.00 -11.68
C LYS A 656 -41.75 2.55 -12.81
N GLY A 657 -40.52 2.04 -12.99
CA GLY A 657 -39.64 2.26 -14.18
C GLY A 657 -38.17 1.84 -13.98
N LYS A 658 -37.37 1.37 -15.00
CA LYS A 658 -36.04 0.68 -14.78
C LYS A 658 -34.92 0.80 -15.86
N ARG A 659 -33.65 0.49 -15.46
CA ARG A 659 -32.37 0.08 -16.20
C ARG A 659 -31.14 1.04 -16.24
N THR A 660 -29.87 0.61 -16.06
CA THR A 660 -28.63 1.41 -16.37
C THR A 660 -27.38 0.57 -16.79
N THR A 661 -26.38 1.19 -17.42
CA THR A 661 -25.09 0.62 -17.93
C THR A 661 -23.96 1.69 -18.03
N PRO A 662 -22.67 1.34 -18.26
CA PRO A 662 -21.54 2.30 -18.26
C PRO A 662 -21.51 3.21 -19.51
N ILE A 663 -21.64 4.53 -19.31
CA ILE A 663 -21.95 5.50 -20.39
C ILE A 663 -21.00 6.72 -20.42
N ALA A 664 -20.43 7.15 -19.29
CA ALA A 664 -19.73 8.45 -19.16
C ALA A 664 -18.49 8.59 -20.07
N LEU A 665 -17.54 7.64 -20.05
CA LEU A 665 -16.33 7.70 -20.91
C LEU A 665 -16.67 7.76 -22.41
N ARG A 666 -17.74 7.07 -22.84
CA ARG A 666 -18.24 7.14 -24.22
C ARG A 666 -18.80 8.53 -24.55
N ALA A 667 -19.53 9.14 -23.63
CA ALA A 667 -20.08 10.48 -23.83
C ALA A 667 -18.97 11.53 -23.94
N VAL A 668 -18.02 11.54 -23.00
CA VAL A 668 -16.88 12.46 -22.98
C VAL A 668 -16.05 12.34 -24.28
N SER A 669 -15.63 11.13 -24.65
CA SER A 669 -14.84 10.92 -25.87
C SER A 669 -15.61 11.22 -27.16
N ALA A 670 -16.92 11.01 -27.20
CA ALA A 670 -17.75 11.39 -28.36
C ALA A 670 -17.88 12.92 -28.51
N ILE A 671 -18.10 13.64 -27.39
CA ILE A 671 -18.17 15.11 -27.40
C ILE A 671 -16.81 15.69 -27.80
N ALA A 672 -15.71 15.23 -27.18
CA ALA A 672 -14.37 15.74 -27.46
C ALA A 672 -13.91 15.49 -28.92
N ARG A 673 -14.38 14.42 -29.56
CA ARG A 673 -14.17 14.19 -31.01
C ARG A 673 -15.04 15.08 -31.89
N ALA A 674 -16.30 15.33 -31.51
CA ALA A 674 -17.23 16.13 -32.29
C ALA A 674 -16.96 17.64 -32.18
N LEU A 675 -16.45 18.09 -31.02
CA LEU A 675 -16.16 19.48 -30.67
C LEU A 675 -14.74 19.60 -30.10
N PRO A 676 -13.68 19.48 -30.93
CA PRO A 676 -12.30 19.56 -30.44
C PRO A 676 -12.00 20.88 -29.73
N GLY A 677 -11.40 20.82 -28.54
CA GLY A 677 -11.07 21.98 -27.72
C GLY A 677 -12.24 22.58 -26.94
N PHE A 678 -13.47 22.08 -27.10
CA PHE A 678 -14.60 22.51 -26.28
C PHE A 678 -14.47 21.96 -24.85
N PRO A 679 -14.52 22.81 -23.80
CA PRO A 679 -14.34 22.39 -22.40
C PRO A 679 -15.35 21.34 -21.92
N ILE A 680 -14.84 20.28 -21.29
CA ILE A 680 -15.67 19.19 -20.75
C ILE A 680 -15.33 18.97 -19.26
N LEU A 681 -16.35 19.05 -18.41
CA LEU A 681 -16.29 18.64 -17.01
C LEU A 681 -16.80 17.20 -16.93
N ALA A 682 -15.93 16.22 -16.68
CA ALA A 682 -16.35 14.82 -16.61
C ALA A 682 -17.01 14.49 -15.28
N THR A 683 -18.03 13.63 -15.32
CA THR A 683 -18.65 13.04 -14.12
C THR A 683 -19.27 11.68 -14.44
N GLY A 684 -19.20 10.76 -13.47
CA GLY A 684 -19.74 9.41 -13.56
C GLY A 684 -18.68 8.30 -13.47
N GLY A 685 -18.50 7.74 -12.28
CA GLY A 685 -17.59 6.61 -12.04
C GLY A 685 -16.12 6.98 -11.81
N ILE A 686 -15.82 8.26 -11.59
CA ILE A 686 -14.50 8.72 -11.16
C ILE A 686 -14.34 8.40 -9.67
N ASP A 687 -13.30 7.65 -9.33
CA ASP A 687 -13.08 7.05 -8.00
C ASP A 687 -11.61 6.97 -7.57
N SER A 688 -10.68 7.31 -8.47
CA SER A 688 -9.23 7.20 -8.29
C SER A 688 -8.50 8.17 -9.24
N ALA A 689 -7.21 8.39 -9.01
CA ALA A 689 -6.36 9.13 -9.95
C ALA A 689 -6.24 8.41 -11.31
N GLU A 690 -6.26 7.07 -11.34
CA GLU A 690 -6.22 6.28 -12.57
C GLU A 690 -7.49 6.49 -13.40
N SER A 691 -8.69 6.36 -12.80
CA SER A 691 -9.95 6.61 -13.52
C SER A 691 -10.09 8.08 -13.91
N GLY A 692 -9.65 9.01 -13.07
CA GLY A 692 -9.56 10.44 -13.42
C GLY A 692 -8.69 10.71 -14.66
N LEU A 693 -7.50 10.12 -14.73
CA LEU A 693 -6.60 10.26 -15.88
C LEU A 693 -7.19 9.66 -17.17
N GLN A 694 -8.01 8.60 -17.08
CA GLN A 694 -8.74 8.09 -18.25
C GLN A 694 -9.72 9.13 -18.83
N PHE A 695 -10.43 9.88 -17.97
CA PHE A 695 -11.32 10.95 -18.41
C PHE A 695 -10.56 12.14 -19.01
N LEU A 696 -9.41 12.53 -18.44
CA LEU A 696 -8.53 13.53 -19.04
C LEU A 696 -8.07 13.09 -20.44
N HIS A 697 -7.51 11.88 -20.57
CA HIS A 697 -7.13 11.30 -21.86
C HIS A 697 -8.30 11.22 -22.86
N ALA A 698 -9.53 11.03 -22.38
CA ALA A 698 -10.75 11.01 -23.20
C ALA A 698 -11.25 12.40 -23.64
N GLY A 699 -10.67 13.49 -23.11
CA GLY A 699 -10.95 14.87 -23.51
C GLY A 699 -11.57 15.76 -22.44
N ALA A 700 -11.73 15.29 -21.21
CA ALA A 700 -12.15 16.15 -20.09
C ALA A 700 -11.01 17.06 -19.62
N SER A 701 -11.37 18.20 -19.04
CA SER A 701 -10.42 19.16 -18.45
C SER A 701 -10.43 19.10 -16.91
N VAL A 702 -11.60 18.88 -16.31
CA VAL A 702 -11.78 18.68 -14.86
C VAL A 702 -12.77 17.55 -14.58
N LEU A 703 -12.78 17.09 -13.32
CA LEU A 703 -13.29 15.79 -12.88
C LEU A 703 -14.19 15.97 -11.65
N GLN A 704 -15.51 15.85 -11.81
CA GLN A 704 -16.45 15.90 -10.71
C GLN A 704 -16.68 14.51 -10.08
N VAL A 705 -16.72 14.45 -8.75
CA VAL A 705 -16.83 13.22 -7.97
C VAL A 705 -18.07 13.26 -7.06
N CYS A 706 -18.76 12.11 -6.94
CA CYS A 706 -19.86 11.92 -6.00
C CYS A 706 -19.79 10.55 -5.33
N SER A 707 -20.00 9.47 -6.09
CA SER A 707 -20.19 8.12 -5.54
C SER A 707 -18.98 7.58 -4.77
N ALA A 708 -17.76 8.02 -5.09
CA ALA A 708 -16.57 7.64 -4.34
C ALA A 708 -16.54 8.28 -2.95
N VAL A 709 -16.93 9.56 -2.83
CA VAL A 709 -17.10 10.23 -1.53
C VAL A 709 -18.28 9.63 -0.75
N GLN A 710 -19.35 9.18 -1.42
CA GLN A 710 -20.44 8.44 -0.76
C GLN A 710 -20.04 7.02 -0.28
N ASN A 711 -19.05 6.41 -0.94
CA ASN A 711 -18.44 5.14 -0.51
C ASN A 711 -17.43 5.33 0.64
N GLN A 712 -16.97 6.55 0.87
CA GLN A 712 -15.89 6.89 1.78
C GLN A 712 -16.15 8.23 2.48
N ASP A 713 -15.30 9.24 2.27
CA ASP A 713 -15.34 10.55 2.90
C ASP A 713 -14.48 11.54 2.08
N PHE A 714 -14.31 12.77 2.57
CA PHE A 714 -13.60 13.82 1.82
C PHE A 714 -12.08 13.62 1.71
N THR A 715 -11.43 12.75 2.49
CA THR A 715 -9.95 12.64 2.48
C THR A 715 -9.42 11.96 1.21
N VAL A 716 -10.28 11.34 0.39
CA VAL A 716 -9.90 10.72 -0.89
C VAL A 716 -9.26 11.70 -1.89
N ILE A 717 -9.40 13.01 -1.68
CA ILE A 717 -8.72 14.02 -2.49
C ILE A 717 -7.20 13.97 -2.38
N GLU A 718 -6.64 13.65 -1.21
CA GLU A 718 -5.19 13.52 -1.05
C GLU A 718 -4.67 12.37 -1.92
N ASP A 719 -5.38 11.24 -1.89
CA ASP A 719 -5.13 10.10 -2.76
C ASP A 719 -5.20 10.48 -4.25
N TYR A 720 -6.22 11.24 -4.66
CA TYR A 720 -6.40 11.63 -6.06
C TYR A 720 -5.30 12.58 -6.56
N CYS A 721 -4.96 13.59 -5.75
CA CYS A 721 -3.91 14.54 -6.06
C CYS A 721 -2.53 13.86 -6.11
N VAL A 722 -2.17 13.10 -5.08
CA VAL A 722 -0.88 12.39 -5.00
C VAL A 722 -0.77 11.32 -6.08
N GLY A 723 -1.85 10.59 -6.36
CA GLY A 723 -1.90 9.59 -7.42
C GLY A 723 -1.76 10.17 -8.82
N LEU A 724 -2.35 11.35 -9.08
CA LEU A 724 -2.23 12.03 -10.38
C LEU A 724 -0.81 12.58 -10.56
N LYS A 725 -0.23 13.20 -9.52
CA LYS A 725 1.17 13.65 -9.51
C LYS A 725 2.11 12.49 -9.86
N ALA A 726 1.95 11.33 -9.23
CA ALA A 726 2.74 10.14 -9.51
C ALA A 726 2.54 9.64 -10.95
N LEU A 727 1.30 9.54 -11.44
CA LEU A 727 1.00 9.10 -12.81
C LEU A 727 1.59 10.02 -13.90
N LEU A 728 1.73 11.32 -13.62
CA LEU A 728 2.40 12.27 -14.51
C LEU A 728 3.94 12.15 -14.38
N TYR A 729 4.47 12.08 -13.16
CA TYR A 729 5.91 11.93 -12.91
C TYR A 729 6.49 10.65 -13.54
N LEU A 730 5.85 9.50 -13.35
CA LEU A 730 6.36 8.22 -13.88
C LEU A 730 6.47 8.22 -15.43
N LYS A 731 5.66 9.02 -16.13
CA LYS A 731 5.79 9.21 -17.59
C LYS A 731 7.12 9.86 -17.98
N SER A 732 7.76 10.62 -17.09
CA SER A 732 9.03 11.31 -17.34
C SER A 732 10.27 10.41 -17.10
N LEU A 733 10.13 9.36 -16.29
CA LEU A 733 11.20 8.38 -16.01
C LEU A 733 11.42 7.38 -17.15
N GLU A 734 10.40 7.18 -17.99
CA GLU A 734 10.37 6.17 -19.06
C GLU A 734 10.61 4.75 -18.54
N LEU A 735 9.89 4.39 -17.47
CA LEU A 735 9.87 3.03 -16.94
C LEU A 735 9.26 2.09 -18.00
N ARG A 736 10.01 1.06 -18.36
CA ARG A 736 9.66 0.16 -19.46
C ARG A 736 8.60 -0.86 -19.00
N ASP A 737 7.56 -1.03 -19.81
CA ASP A 737 6.49 -2.02 -19.63
C ASP A 737 5.65 -1.87 -18.32
N TRP A 738 5.73 -0.72 -17.64
CA TRP A 738 4.83 -0.34 -16.53
C TRP A 738 3.48 0.18 -17.04
N ASP A 739 2.39 -0.14 -16.34
CA ASP A 739 1.06 0.44 -16.58
C ASP A 739 0.68 1.41 -15.45
N GLY A 740 0.85 2.72 -15.69
CA GLY A 740 0.62 3.74 -14.68
C GLY A 740 1.61 3.61 -13.51
N GLN A 741 1.12 3.19 -12.34
CA GLN A 741 1.95 2.87 -11.17
C GLN A 741 2.21 1.35 -11.01
N SER A 742 1.58 0.50 -11.81
CA SER A 742 1.74 -0.96 -11.76
C SER A 742 3.04 -1.37 -12.47
N PRO A 743 3.99 -2.05 -11.78
CA PRO A 743 5.16 -2.63 -12.44
C PRO A 743 4.74 -3.82 -13.33
N PRO A 744 5.59 -4.25 -14.29
CA PRO A 744 5.32 -5.43 -15.12
C PRO A 744 5.01 -6.65 -14.25
N THR A 745 3.93 -7.38 -14.52
CA THR A 745 3.58 -8.58 -13.75
C THR A 745 4.61 -9.69 -13.97
N GLU A 746 5.44 -9.92 -12.96
CA GLU A 746 6.43 -11.00 -12.91
C GLU A 746 5.77 -12.35 -12.62
N ARG A 747 6.41 -13.45 -13.03
CA ARG A 747 5.93 -14.82 -12.77
C ARG A 747 5.89 -15.08 -11.26
N HIS A 748 4.71 -15.43 -10.75
CA HIS A 748 4.51 -15.68 -9.32
C HIS A 748 3.52 -16.81 -9.04
N GLN A 749 3.60 -17.42 -7.86
CA GLN A 749 2.47 -18.07 -7.20
C GLN A 749 2.29 -17.45 -5.81
N LYS A 750 1.05 -17.06 -5.48
CA LYS A 750 0.70 -16.33 -4.25
C LYS A 750 1.42 -14.98 -4.03
N GLY A 751 2.20 -14.49 -5.00
CA GLY A 751 3.02 -13.28 -4.86
C GLY A 751 4.51 -13.55 -4.76
N ASN A 752 4.89 -14.77 -4.39
CA ASN A 752 6.29 -15.17 -4.37
C ASN A 752 6.74 -15.47 -5.80
N GLN A 753 7.86 -14.86 -6.17
CA GLN A 753 8.52 -15.07 -7.45
C GLN A 753 9.24 -16.42 -7.47
N PHE A 754 9.66 -16.83 -8.66
CA PHE A 754 10.46 -18.04 -8.85
C PHE A 754 11.64 -17.80 -9.81
N PRO A 755 12.75 -18.54 -9.67
CA PRO A 755 13.84 -18.51 -10.65
C PRO A 755 13.35 -18.91 -12.05
N ASP A 756 13.92 -18.29 -13.09
CA ASP A 756 13.58 -18.62 -14.49
C ASP A 756 14.27 -19.94 -14.92
N TRP A 757 13.65 -21.07 -14.61
CA TRP A 757 14.19 -22.43 -14.85
C TRP A 757 14.15 -22.85 -16.33
N LYS A 758 14.84 -22.12 -17.22
CA LYS A 758 14.83 -22.34 -18.69
C LYS A 758 15.16 -23.77 -19.18
N ASN A 759 15.66 -24.66 -18.31
CA ASN A 759 16.20 -25.98 -18.68
C ASN A 759 15.40 -27.18 -18.13
N TRP A 760 14.28 -27.00 -17.43
CA TRP A 760 13.48 -28.09 -16.88
C TRP A 760 12.18 -28.26 -17.66
N TRP A 761 11.89 -29.48 -18.11
CA TRP A 761 10.81 -29.77 -19.06
C TRP A 761 9.56 -30.26 -18.32
N ASP A 762 8.39 -29.98 -18.89
CA ASP A 762 7.04 -30.08 -18.30
C ASP A 762 6.75 -29.10 -17.15
N SER A 763 5.78 -28.19 -17.37
CA SER A 763 5.24 -27.31 -16.33
C SER A 763 4.53 -28.13 -15.25
N LEU A 764 5.16 -28.24 -14.08
CA LEU A 764 4.61 -28.96 -12.93
C LEU A 764 3.58 -28.07 -12.21
N PRO A 765 2.30 -28.46 -12.08
CA PRO A 765 1.33 -27.65 -11.35
C PRO A 765 1.59 -27.70 -9.83
N SER A 766 1.26 -26.63 -9.10
CA SER A 766 1.47 -26.54 -7.65
C SER A 766 0.43 -27.31 -6.82
N PHE A 767 0.28 -28.62 -7.04
CA PHE A 767 -0.50 -29.54 -6.21
C PHE A 767 -0.03 -31.00 -6.30
N GLY A 768 -0.39 -31.81 -5.31
CA GLY A 768 -0.23 -33.27 -5.32
C GLY A 768 1.22 -33.73 -5.52
N PRO A 769 1.46 -34.82 -6.27
CA PRO A 769 2.82 -35.33 -6.50
C PRO A 769 3.70 -34.32 -7.27
N TYR A 770 3.10 -33.48 -8.10
CA TYR A 770 3.80 -32.43 -8.86
C TYR A 770 4.38 -31.34 -7.94
N LEU A 771 3.67 -30.99 -6.86
CA LEU A 771 4.19 -30.08 -5.84
C LEU A 771 5.38 -30.68 -5.09
N GLN A 772 5.34 -31.99 -4.78
CA GLN A 772 6.46 -32.68 -4.14
C GLN A 772 7.69 -32.64 -5.07
N GLN A 773 7.52 -33.02 -6.33
CA GLN A 773 8.58 -32.97 -7.33
C GLN A 773 9.20 -31.57 -7.46
N ARG A 774 8.38 -30.50 -7.55
CA ARG A 774 8.91 -29.11 -7.53
C ARG A 774 9.71 -28.79 -6.28
N THR A 775 9.26 -29.28 -5.12
CA THR A 775 9.91 -29.03 -3.83
C THR A 775 11.28 -29.70 -3.78
N ASP A 776 11.36 -30.97 -4.19
CA ASP A 776 12.61 -31.74 -4.24
C ASP A 776 13.62 -31.09 -5.21
N VAL A 777 13.14 -30.64 -6.37
CA VAL A 777 13.94 -29.94 -7.40
C VAL A 777 14.52 -28.62 -6.88
N ILE A 778 13.72 -27.84 -6.15
CA ILE A 778 14.19 -26.59 -5.53
C ILE A 778 15.25 -26.90 -4.46
N ALA A 779 15.04 -27.89 -3.59
CA ALA A 779 16.01 -28.28 -2.58
C ALA A 779 17.35 -28.72 -3.20
N ASP A 780 17.31 -29.57 -4.23
CA ASP A 780 18.50 -30.00 -4.98
C ASP A 780 19.24 -28.82 -5.63
N TYR A 781 18.50 -27.84 -6.17
CA TYR A 781 19.08 -26.63 -6.73
C TYR A 781 19.75 -25.75 -5.66
N LYS A 782 19.07 -25.49 -4.54
CA LYS A 782 19.61 -24.70 -3.41
C LYS A 782 20.88 -25.33 -2.83
N LYS A 783 20.94 -26.65 -2.72
CA LYS A 783 22.16 -27.40 -2.36
C LYS A 783 23.27 -27.28 -3.39
N LYS A 784 22.97 -27.38 -4.69
CA LYS A 784 23.98 -27.20 -5.76
C LYS A 784 24.64 -25.82 -5.69
N ILE A 785 23.85 -24.75 -5.54
CA ILE A 785 24.40 -23.38 -5.45
C ILE A 785 25.09 -23.07 -4.11
N ARG A 786 24.93 -23.91 -3.07
CA ARG A 786 25.75 -23.82 -1.84
C ARG A 786 27.24 -24.03 -2.16
N ASN A 787 27.52 -24.92 -3.12
CA ASN A 787 28.86 -25.43 -3.39
C ASN A 787 29.60 -24.71 -4.53
N THR A 788 28.91 -23.90 -5.34
CA THR A 788 29.52 -23.19 -6.48
C THR A 788 30.30 -21.93 -6.08
N GLY A 789 30.24 -21.53 -4.80
CA GLY A 789 30.65 -20.20 -4.36
C GLY A 789 29.72 -19.09 -4.88
N PRO A 790 29.86 -17.86 -4.39
CA PRO A 790 29.16 -16.73 -4.97
C PRO A 790 29.75 -16.44 -6.35
N GLU A 791 28.91 -16.50 -7.40
CA GLU A 791 29.17 -15.69 -8.59
C GLU A 791 29.36 -14.23 -8.14
N VAL A 792 30.34 -13.55 -8.73
CA VAL A 792 30.58 -12.12 -8.47
C VAL A 792 29.48 -11.34 -9.17
N ILE A 793 28.31 -11.30 -8.53
CA ILE A 793 27.24 -10.37 -8.84
C ILE A 793 27.64 -9.06 -8.18
N GLU A 794 27.77 -8.00 -8.99
CA GLU A 794 27.98 -6.65 -8.48
C GLU A 794 26.90 -6.35 -7.43
N THR A 795 27.27 -5.72 -6.31
CA THR A 795 26.29 -5.29 -5.32
C THR A 795 25.26 -4.42 -6.01
N ASP A 796 23.98 -4.82 -6.01
CA ASP A 796 22.90 -4.08 -6.66
C ASP A 796 22.89 -2.63 -6.14
N ILE A 797 23.47 -1.73 -6.94
CA ILE A 797 23.48 -0.30 -6.67
C ILE A 797 22.02 0.13 -6.74
N ARG A 798 21.51 0.74 -5.66
CA ARG A 798 20.15 1.26 -5.59
C ARG A 798 19.81 1.99 -6.89
N GLN A 799 18.85 1.46 -7.64
CA GLN A 799 18.45 2.07 -8.91
C GLN A 799 17.71 3.38 -8.62
N VAL A 800 18.42 4.50 -8.70
CA VAL A 800 17.84 5.84 -8.60
C VAL A 800 17.42 6.29 -9.99
N ASN A 801 16.11 6.46 -10.20
CA ASN A 801 15.53 6.93 -11.45
C ASN A 801 15.32 8.44 -11.40
N SER A 802 15.89 9.15 -12.38
CA SER A 802 15.70 10.59 -12.58
C SER A 802 14.85 10.88 -13.82
N SER A 803 14.27 12.08 -13.86
CA SER A 803 13.43 12.54 -14.98
C SER A 803 14.24 12.68 -16.26
N LYS A 804 13.90 11.93 -17.31
CA LYS A 804 14.59 11.97 -18.62
C LYS A 804 14.05 13.03 -19.59
N LYS A 805 12.87 13.57 -19.27
CA LYS A 805 12.15 14.60 -20.03
C LYS A 805 11.28 15.43 -19.09
N PRO A 806 10.70 16.57 -19.50
CA PRO A 806 9.76 17.32 -18.67
C PRO A 806 8.57 16.46 -18.21
N VAL A 807 8.14 16.65 -16.96
CA VAL A 807 6.91 16.05 -16.44
C VAL A 807 5.73 16.68 -17.20
N PRO A 808 4.81 15.89 -17.80
CA PRO A 808 3.66 16.44 -18.50
C PRO A 808 2.71 17.14 -17.51
N ALA A 809 2.24 18.34 -17.85
CA ALA A 809 1.15 19.00 -17.13
C ALA A 809 -0.21 18.37 -17.49
N VAL A 810 -1.27 18.69 -16.74
CA VAL A 810 -2.63 18.19 -17.02
C VAL A 810 -3.07 18.50 -18.45
N LYS A 811 -2.82 19.74 -18.93
CA LYS A 811 -3.13 20.15 -20.31
C LYS A 811 -2.47 19.27 -21.38
N ASP A 812 -1.30 18.70 -21.10
CA ASP A 812 -0.53 17.87 -22.04
C ASP A 812 -1.06 16.42 -22.13
N VAL A 813 -1.98 16.03 -21.24
CA VAL A 813 -2.65 14.72 -21.25
C VAL A 813 -4.11 14.76 -21.71
N ILE A 814 -4.73 15.94 -21.79
CA ILE A 814 -6.10 16.09 -22.30
C ILE A 814 -6.20 15.53 -23.73
N ALA A 815 -7.28 14.77 -23.99
CA ALA A 815 -7.64 14.23 -25.31
C ALA A 815 -6.62 13.28 -25.99
N ARG A 816 -5.50 12.90 -25.35
CA ARG A 816 -4.47 12.04 -25.96
C ARG A 816 -4.96 10.65 -26.41
N ALA A 817 -6.05 10.14 -25.84
CA ALA A 817 -6.61 8.85 -26.27
C ALA A 817 -7.47 8.96 -27.53
N LEU A 818 -7.94 10.15 -27.94
CA LEU A 818 -8.85 10.29 -29.08
C LEU A 818 -8.26 9.77 -30.40
N ARG A 819 -6.94 9.85 -30.58
CA ARG A 819 -6.21 9.29 -31.74
C ARG A 819 -6.35 7.76 -31.88
N HIS A 820 -6.78 7.07 -30.84
CA HIS A 820 -7.01 5.62 -30.80
C HIS A 820 -8.50 5.26 -30.89
N ILE A 821 -9.40 6.24 -31.01
CA ILE A 821 -10.85 6.05 -31.01
C ILE A 821 -11.39 6.37 -32.39
N GLY A 822 -11.59 5.32 -33.21
CA GLY A 822 -12.13 5.40 -34.56
C GLY A 822 -13.59 4.95 -34.69
N THR A 823 -13.98 4.65 -35.92
CA THR A 823 -15.09 3.76 -36.29
C THR A 823 -14.60 2.30 -36.29
N TYR A 824 -15.51 1.34 -36.49
CA TYR A 824 -15.10 -0.07 -36.67
C TYR A 824 -14.28 -0.30 -37.96
N GLN A 825 -14.46 0.55 -38.98
CA GLN A 825 -13.76 0.42 -40.26
C GLN A 825 -12.28 0.81 -40.16
N ASP A 826 -11.91 1.61 -39.16
CA ASP A 826 -10.54 2.02 -38.87
C ASP A 826 -9.72 0.93 -38.16
N LEU A 827 -10.36 -0.20 -37.79
CA LEU A 827 -9.71 -1.32 -37.10
C LEU A 827 -9.19 -2.36 -38.09
N SER A 828 -7.92 -2.73 -37.95
CA SER A 828 -7.31 -3.81 -38.72
C SER A 828 -7.97 -5.16 -38.40
N ASN A 829 -8.62 -5.77 -39.39
CA ASN A 829 -9.12 -7.13 -39.30
C ASN A 829 -8.06 -8.19 -39.64
N MET A 830 -6.86 -7.76 -40.06
CA MET A 830 -5.73 -8.62 -40.44
C MET A 830 -4.79 -8.89 -39.25
N GLU A 831 -4.62 -7.93 -38.34
CA GLU A 831 -3.74 -8.01 -37.17
C GLU A 831 -4.44 -8.73 -36.00
N GLN A 832 -4.72 -10.02 -36.21
CA GLN A 832 -5.40 -10.86 -35.22
C GLN A 832 -4.45 -11.34 -34.12
N VAL A 833 -5.01 -11.56 -32.93
CA VAL A 833 -4.30 -12.04 -31.73
C VAL A 833 -4.84 -13.38 -31.23
N GLN A 834 -3.98 -14.16 -30.57
CA GLN A 834 -4.33 -15.41 -29.90
C GLN A 834 -3.96 -15.34 -28.41
N ALA A 835 -4.71 -16.04 -27.57
CA ALA A 835 -4.41 -16.14 -26.14
C ALA A 835 -3.29 -17.15 -25.89
N VAL A 836 -2.29 -16.76 -25.09
CA VAL A 836 -1.25 -17.63 -24.54
C VAL A 836 -1.36 -17.60 -23.03
N ILE A 837 -1.29 -18.77 -22.39
CA ILE A 837 -1.33 -18.93 -20.94
C ILE A 837 0.10 -19.13 -20.45
N ASP A 838 0.50 -18.40 -19.42
CA ASP A 838 1.70 -18.73 -18.65
C ASP A 838 1.35 -19.80 -17.60
N GLU A 839 1.84 -21.02 -17.79
CA GLU A 839 1.47 -22.18 -16.98
C GLU A 839 2.01 -22.09 -15.55
N GLU A 840 3.11 -21.37 -15.33
CA GLU A 840 3.70 -21.13 -14.01
C GLU A 840 2.86 -20.15 -13.16
N MET A 841 2.13 -19.23 -13.80
CA MET A 841 1.16 -18.35 -13.14
C MET A 841 -0.22 -19.00 -12.96
N CYS A 842 -0.48 -20.14 -13.62
CA CYS A 842 -1.80 -20.75 -13.66
C CYS A 842 -2.19 -21.40 -12.31
N ILE A 843 -3.43 -21.16 -11.88
CA ILE A 843 -4.02 -21.83 -10.70
C ILE A 843 -4.97 -22.99 -11.05
N ASN A 844 -4.96 -23.43 -12.31
CA ASN A 844 -5.67 -24.61 -12.81
C ASN A 844 -7.21 -24.57 -12.66
N CYS A 845 -7.82 -23.37 -12.75
CA CYS A 845 -9.27 -23.18 -12.54
C CYS A 845 -10.17 -23.63 -13.71
N GLY A 846 -9.65 -23.69 -14.95
CA GLY A 846 -10.38 -24.15 -16.13
C GLY A 846 -11.28 -23.12 -16.84
N ASN A 847 -11.28 -21.84 -16.44
CA ASN A 847 -12.19 -20.82 -16.97
C ASN A 847 -11.86 -20.28 -18.40
N CYS A 848 -10.89 -20.85 -19.11
CA CYS A 848 -10.38 -20.31 -20.38
C CYS A 848 -11.30 -20.65 -21.59
N THR A 849 -11.72 -19.63 -22.37
CA THR A 849 -12.67 -19.77 -23.50
C THR A 849 -12.22 -19.21 -24.86
N GLY A 850 -11.05 -18.54 -24.97
CA GLY A 850 -10.31 -18.42 -26.24
C GLY A 850 -10.59 -17.24 -27.19
N CYS A 851 -11.34 -16.20 -26.80
CA CYS A 851 -11.60 -15.00 -27.62
C CYS A 851 -11.41 -13.69 -26.83
N THR A 852 -10.29 -13.59 -26.09
CA THR A 852 -10.07 -12.60 -25.00
C THR A 852 -10.99 -12.80 -23.79
N LEU A 853 -12.17 -13.40 -23.93
CA LEU A 853 -13.00 -13.83 -22.79
C LEU A 853 -12.21 -14.65 -21.75
N CYS A 854 -11.27 -15.50 -22.19
CA CYS A 854 -10.35 -16.24 -21.32
C CYS A 854 -9.54 -15.32 -20.39
N LEU A 855 -8.93 -14.27 -20.94
CA LEU A 855 -8.19 -13.26 -20.19
C LEU A 855 -9.14 -12.51 -19.26
N SER A 856 -10.30 -12.08 -19.77
CA SER A 856 -11.29 -11.31 -19.00
C SER A 856 -11.90 -12.03 -17.80
N VAL A 857 -11.90 -13.38 -17.78
CA VAL A 857 -12.38 -14.20 -16.64
C VAL A 857 -11.24 -14.88 -15.88
N CYS A 858 -9.98 -14.59 -16.23
CA CYS A 858 -8.82 -15.15 -15.56
C CYS A 858 -8.73 -14.60 -14.13
N PRO A 859 -8.68 -15.46 -13.10
CA PRO A 859 -8.57 -15.00 -11.70
C PRO A 859 -7.14 -14.58 -11.30
N ILE A 860 -6.20 -14.51 -12.25
CA ILE A 860 -4.80 -14.11 -12.09
C ILE A 860 -4.47 -13.06 -13.18
N ILE A 861 -4.01 -11.88 -12.76
CA ILE A 861 -3.55 -10.80 -13.65
C ILE A 861 -2.39 -11.34 -14.51
N ASP A 862 -2.38 -11.01 -15.80
CA ASP A 862 -1.35 -11.37 -16.80
C ASP A 862 -0.96 -12.84 -17.00
N CYS A 863 -1.60 -13.78 -16.28
CA CYS A 863 -1.46 -15.22 -16.52
C CYS A 863 -1.93 -15.62 -17.93
N ILE A 864 -2.77 -14.82 -18.59
CA ILE A 864 -3.11 -14.96 -20.00
C ILE A 864 -2.76 -13.65 -20.70
N LYS A 865 -1.98 -13.72 -21.78
CA LYS A 865 -1.63 -12.58 -22.64
C LYS A 865 -2.14 -12.80 -24.05
N MET A 866 -2.54 -11.72 -24.72
CA MET A 866 -2.90 -11.74 -26.14
C MET A 866 -1.66 -11.43 -26.97
N VAL A 867 -1.26 -12.34 -27.85
CA VAL A 867 -0.07 -12.19 -28.72
C VAL A 867 -0.49 -12.24 -30.19
N THR A 868 0.24 -11.53 -31.05
CA THR A 868 -0.01 -11.52 -32.50
C THR A 868 0.01 -12.93 -33.09
N MET A 869 -0.98 -13.26 -33.92
CA MET A 869 -1.04 -14.55 -34.60
C MET A 869 0.07 -14.68 -35.65
N ALA A 870 0.98 -15.63 -35.45
CA ALA A 870 2.02 -15.95 -36.43
C ALA A 870 1.50 -16.60 -37.75
N LYS A 871 0.20 -16.91 -37.83
CA LYS A 871 -0.46 -17.51 -39.00
C LYS A 871 -1.65 -16.65 -39.43
N PRO A 872 -1.87 -16.42 -40.74
CA PRO A 872 -3.02 -15.66 -41.23
C PRO A 872 -4.35 -16.22 -40.71
N TYR A 873 -5.18 -15.36 -40.14
CA TYR A 873 -6.48 -15.73 -39.62
C TYR A 873 -7.45 -16.08 -40.75
N LYS A 874 -8.14 -17.23 -40.62
CA LYS A 874 -9.22 -17.64 -41.52
C LYS A 874 -10.54 -17.70 -40.73
N PRO A 875 -11.49 -16.77 -40.96
CA PRO A 875 -12.78 -16.80 -40.27
C PRO A 875 -13.52 -18.13 -40.49
N LYS A 876 -14.00 -18.75 -39.40
CA LYS A 876 -14.76 -20.00 -39.48
C LYS A 876 -16.19 -19.70 -39.94
N ARG A 877 -16.46 -19.88 -41.24
CA ARG A 877 -17.78 -19.60 -41.87
C ARG A 877 -18.81 -20.73 -41.71
N GLY A 878 -18.43 -21.88 -41.14
CA GLY A 878 -19.30 -23.05 -40.93
C GLY A 878 -19.52 -23.88 -42.20
N VAL A 879 -19.94 -23.21 -43.28
CA VAL A 879 -20.01 -23.75 -44.65
C VAL A 879 -18.99 -23.06 -45.56
N PRO A 880 -18.59 -23.66 -46.69
CA PRO A 880 -17.88 -22.95 -47.75
C PRO A 880 -18.69 -21.74 -48.23
N VAL A 881 -18.01 -20.63 -48.49
CA VAL A 881 -18.64 -19.49 -49.17
C VAL A 881 -18.67 -19.82 -50.66
N SER A 882 -19.79 -20.36 -51.14
CA SER A 882 -20.05 -20.41 -52.58
C SER A 882 -20.07 -18.98 -53.13
N PRO A 883 -19.54 -18.73 -54.33
CA PRO A 883 -19.81 -17.48 -55.02
C PRO A 883 -21.33 -17.35 -55.20
N VAL A 884 -21.88 -16.24 -54.75
CA VAL A 884 -23.26 -15.86 -55.07
C VAL A 884 -23.25 -15.44 -56.55
N CYS A 885 -24.15 -16.03 -57.35
CA CYS A 885 -24.38 -15.62 -58.74
C CYS A 885 -24.93 -14.19 -58.80
#